data_AF-A0A8H4P538-F1
#
_entry.id   AF-A0A8H4P538-F1
#
_cell.length_a   1.000
_cell.length_b   1.000
_cell.length_c   1.000
_cell.angle_alpha   90.00
_cell.angle_beta   90.00
_cell.angle_gamma   90.00
#
_symmetry.space_group_name_H-M   'P 1'
#
loop_
_entity.id
_entity.type
_entity.pdbx_description
1 polymer ?
#
loop_
_entity_poly.entity_id
_entity_poly.type
_entity_poly.pdbx_seq_one_letter_code
_entity_poly.pdbx_strand_id
1 'polypeptide(L)'
;MSSSAILPAADEADERRDVAKKIEQTILAFWPPAANFRLCAVHLVTILTVPLSTIQQGGLLSPDQSGFHIHDRLTKIPPLIKHFMQRSLLSHYQPDTGEPHAAAQYQCIERDGGVCVLTGTSNPKPYSIVPFAWVQSMAVIKKSTVALPVPSTLFDEPRRLNAVWNMLSLDPRLHNYWCRGCFAFKFITAWPIMNGAGESIVMLEFHWMPQFKTKPMAPVVLEGQINDLETLVYEVEAFDKVEVPVSHLEAGSSLTSGRRLRLRMKTEDSVLFREMIELQWVCIVIASLCGATGSLDLLPGFEGFEDTSAAERLFAWIQDQAKWTKERMESAELDEEMLDAMRKLEDLATAGGTKFACCPCFADLDSPANFIHSLTHARNMGPNDFELHSVRTVTNDFTVEQGLAKDQQVLRYRRRSLWIFAFYLPLLILPWIFTCVLMFRPLNVPSYTEQRPKYTSKDVGDMERWRAAVDALTRIAGTLGIPIVSALLAHGAVVYTQRSKPNQKLSVLQLFTLADREWLNVPFLFKALTKPRLPAASVYFWLAAVLIIITDHHIQAAIQPPLQSILIRDRSIPIVTCKGHPGAQSDFWRRDGVPKECRDWGRDTWLVGRDPDPTNLAFTPRNLVVERTQEKIISTSDGDTQMYMWSDSPYWSDDDDDDSLREPDENTMSFAWYNPENYDPAVVGKRNFFVSSFPNGTSTGVYRYHAARMDSDATCTKVKTFPADCKGEMPFSASFSHPELNIDVCAEGDSETVPWAMNRHKQDVKETLWLRMTSNVYLMNLDNYTLRCDSISRRGWFELPNLRNSHVAGPLLDVWPSQKILDRDFNDGIDYLAEPNSTADVQYWPDNDGGGILDAFSTGQLLTPGPLMTAALAMFGNTSFFYTASQAPEDSRNETMRQICEQARLPFVRKFQRSTEFMGRICDNVGDSNSNGRIYMENTLARYFEVFGIDNNFARALNTAMYFANEALLTLSTERAIYSNAGHQILKPEKRIAPLIFISVLIGLQAIGLCLLMAFINSAQTWTQDRRYGPDRGPAPGMGRAETESHRSFGPYRGR
;
A
#
# COMPACT_ATOMS: atom_id res chain seq x y z
N MET A 1 -33.18 24.51 -27.70
CA MET A 1 -32.54 24.46 -26.38
C MET A 1 -31.99 25.84 -26.10
N SER A 2 -32.31 26.40 -24.94
CA SER A 2 -31.90 27.75 -24.53
C SER A 2 -30.44 27.67 -24.08
N SER A 3 -29.58 28.62 -24.48
CA SER A 3 -28.18 28.66 -24.01
C SER A 3 -28.16 28.86 -22.49
N SER A 4 -27.98 27.78 -21.73
CA SER A 4 -27.66 27.89 -20.30
C SER A 4 -26.27 28.50 -20.15
N ALA A 5 -26.01 29.25 -19.08
CA ALA A 5 -24.68 29.85 -18.86
C ALA A 5 -23.60 28.83 -18.42
N ILE A 6 -24.03 27.62 -18.06
CA ILE A 6 -23.22 26.53 -17.45
C ILE A 6 -22.83 25.48 -18.50
N LEU A 7 -23.71 25.14 -19.44
CA LEU A 7 -23.44 24.18 -20.52
C LEU A 7 -23.00 24.87 -21.82
N PRO A 8 -22.23 24.18 -22.68
CA PRO A 8 -21.96 24.64 -24.03
C PRO A 8 -23.25 24.79 -24.85
N ALA A 9 -23.16 25.51 -25.98
CA ALA A 9 -24.29 25.63 -26.91
C ALA A 9 -24.71 24.25 -27.43
N ALA A 10 -25.98 24.09 -27.82
CA ALA A 10 -26.54 22.77 -28.13
C ALA A 10 -25.79 22.06 -29.28
N ASP A 11 -25.36 22.81 -30.29
CA ASP A 11 -24.52 22.35 -31.39
C ASP A 11 -23.13 21.88 -30.93
N GLU A 12 -22.51 22.62 -30.01
CA GLU A 12 -21.23 22.24 -29.41
C GLU A 12 -21.38 21.03 -28.45
N ALA A 13 -22.49 20.92 -27.73
CA ALA A 13 -22.78 19.80 -26.83
C ALA A 13 -22.92 18.47 -27.61
N ASP A 14 -23.56 18.52 -28.79
CA ASP A 14 -23.67 17.37 -29.69
C ASP A 14 -22.30 16.97 -30.27
N GLU A 15 -21.46 17.94 -30.66
CA GLU A 15 -20.08 17.67 -31.10
C GLU A 15 -19.27 16.97 -30.00
N ARG A 16 -19.34 17.48 -28.76
CA ARG A 16 -18.66 16.91 -27.59
C ARG A 16 -19.16 15.51 -27.24
N ARG A 17 -20.44 15.21 -27.45
CA ARG A 17 -21.02 13.86 -27.31
C ARG A 17 -20.39 12.89 -28.29
N ASP A 18 -20.24 13.28 -29.54
CA ASP A 18 -19.63 12.41 -30.55
C ASP A 18 -18.14 12.19 -30.29
N VAL A 19 -17.44 13.19 -29.75
CA VAL A 19 -16.07 13.01 -29.26
C VAL A 19 -16.01 12.05 -28.07
N ALA A 20 -16.95 12.14 -27.11
CA ALA A 20 -17.01 11.21 -25.98
C ALA A 20 -17.17 9.75 -26.43
N LYS A 21 -18.03 9.49 -27.43
CA LYS A 21 -18.17 8.14 -28.03
C LYS A 21 -16.86 7.65 -28.65
N LYS A 22 -16.16 8.51 -29.39
CA LYS A 22 -14.87 8.18 -30.00
C LYS A 22 -13.81 7.86 -28.94
N ILE A 23 -13.77 8.64 -27.85
CA ILE A 23 -12.86 8.40 -26.71
C ILE A 23 -13.11 7.02 -26.09
N GLU A 24 -14.37 6.68 -25.83
CA GLU A 24 -14.75 5.37 -25.27
C GLU A 24 -14.32 4.22 -26.19
N GLN A 25 -14.54 4.37 -27.51
CA GLN A 25 -14.11 3.39 -28.50
C GLN A 25 -12.58 3.26 -28.60
N THR A 26 -11.84 4.37 -28.57
CA THR A 26 -10.36 4.37 -28.61
C THR A 26 -9.75 3.67 -27.40
N ILE A 27 -10.34 3.85 -26.20
CA ILE A 27 -9.91 3.16 -24.98
C ILE A 27 -10.18 1.64 -25.10
N LEU A 28 -11.37 1.26 -25.55
CA LEU A 28 -11.75 -0.15 -25.73
C LEU A 28 -10.89 -0.88 -26.78
N ALA A 29 -10.47 -0.19 -27.84
CA ALA A 29 -9.68 -0.77 -28.93
C ALA A 29 -8.21 -1.07 -28.53
N PHE A 30 -7.65 -0.34 -27.56
CA PHE A 30 -6.23 -0.43 -27.21
C PHE A 30 -5.94 -1.39 -26.04
N TRP A 31 -6.91 -1.61 -25.14
CA TRP A 31 -6.64 -2.22 -23.83
C TRP A 31 -7.49 -3.48 -23.56
N PRO A 32 -6.92 -4.70 -23.70
CA PRO A 32 -7.65 -5.97 -23.51
C PRO A 32 -8.29 -6.20 -22.11
N PRO A 33 -7.72 -5.74 -20.98
CA PRO A 33 -8.38 -5.82 -19.67
C PRO A 33 -9.58 -4.87 -19.49
N ALA A 34 -9.83 -3.95 -20.42
CA ALA A 34 -10.86 -2.90 -20.34
C ALA A 34 -12.10 -3.28 -21.14
N ALA A 35 -12.31 -4.57 -21.42
CA ALA A 35 -13.46 -5.08 -22.17
C ALA A 35 -14.84 -4.59 -21.66
N ASN A 36 -14.90 -4.03 -20.44
CA ASN A 36 -16.09 -3.48 -19.81
C ASN A 36 -15.97 -1.98 -19.41
N PHE A 37 -14.96 -1.23 -19.90
CA PHE A 37 -14.84 0.20 -19.57
C PHE A 37 -16.03 0.97 -20.16
N ARG A 38 -16.63 1.82 -19.33
CA ARG A 38 -17.64 2.80 -19.75
C ARG A 38 -17.34 4.16 -19.16
N LEU A 39 -17.69 5.21 -19.90
CA LEU A 39 -17.64 6.58 -19.38
C LEU A 39 -18.63 6.73 -18.22
N CYS A 40 -18.21 7.40 -17.15
CA CYS A 40 -19.05 7.72 -15.99
C CYS A 40 -19.52 9.18 -16.05
N ALA A 41 -20.46 9.56 -15.18
CA ALA A 41 -21.02 10.91 -15.15
C ALA A 41 -19.93 12.00 -15.02
N VAL A 42 -18.92 11.78 -14.17
CA VAL A 42 -17.76 12.68 -14.03
C VAL A 42 -16.93 12.78 -15.32
N HIS A 43 -16.76 11.69 -16.07
CA HIS A 43 -16.02 11.72 -17.33
C HIS A 43 -16.79 12.49 -18.41
N LEU A 44 -18.09 12.25 -18.55
CA LEU A 44 -18.94 12.95 -19.51
C LEU A 44 -18.94 14.46 -19.24
N VAL A 45 -19.19 14.86 -17.99
CA VAL A 45 -19.21 16.28 -17.61
C VAL A 45 -17.84 16.94 -17.81
N THR A 46 -16.75 16.22 -17.60
CA THR A 46 -15.42 16.75 -17.89
C THR A 46 -15.26 17.03 -19.38
N ILE A 47 -15.67 16.10 -20.25
CA ILE A 47 -15.61 16.29 -21.71
C ILE A 47 -16.51 17.47 -22.15
N LEU A 48 -17.62 17.71 -21.45
CA LEU A 48 -18.51 18.84 -21.73
C LEU A 48 -17.96 20.21 -21.29
N THR A 49 -17.03 20.24 -20.33
CA THR A 49 -16.60 21.47 -19.65
C THR A 49 -15.21 21.93 -20.04
N VAL A 50 -14.31 21.02 -20.44
CA VAL A 50 -12.94 21.36 -20.85
C VAL A 50 -12.92 22.21 -22.13
N PRO A 51 -11.89 23.04 -22.36
CA PRO A 51 -11.74 23.80 -23.60
C PRO A 51 -11.75 22.90 -24.84
N LEU A 52 -12.33 23.36 -25.95
CA LEU A 52 -12.37 22.61 -27.23
C LEU A 52 -10.98 22.16 -27.70
N SER A 53 -9.95 22.98 -27.51
CA SER A 53 -8.56 22.65 -27.81
C SER A 53 -8.04 21.40 -27.08
N THR A 54 -8.67 21.01 -25.96
CA THR A 54 -8.31 19.83 -25.18
C THR A 54 -8.81 18.54 -25.84
N ILE A 55 -9.92 18.60 -26.56
CA ILE A 55 -10.60 17.43 -27.15
C ILE A 55 -10.52 17.38 -28.68
N GLN A 56 -10.08 18.47 -29.32
CA GLN A 56 -9.77 18.57 -30.74
C GLN A 56 -8.37 18.01 -31.07
N GLN A 57 -8.05 17.85 -32.36
CA GLN A 57 -6.81 17.22 -32.83
C GLN A 57 -5.54 17.81 -32.16
N GLY A 58 -4.67 16.95 -31.64
CA GLY A 58 -3.47 17.32 -30.87
C GLY A 58 -3.73 17.70 -29.40
N GLY A 59 -4.98 17.68 -28.94
CA GLY A 59 -5.39 17.96 -27.58
C GLY A 59 -5.17 16.81 -26.58
N LEU A 60 -5.17 17.14 -25.28
CA LEU A 60 -4.88 16.21 -24.19
C LEU A 60 -5.88 15.04 -24.05
N LEU A 61 -7.15 15.26 -24.41
CA LEU A 61 -8.22 14.25 -24.41
C LEU A 61 -8.73 13.96 -25.83
N SER A 62 -7.90 14.23 -26.83
CA SER A 62 -8.27 14.01 -28.22
C SER A 62 -8.29 12.52 -28.57
N PRO A 63 -9.26 12.05 -29.37
CA PRO A 63 -9.31 10.65 -29.83
C PRO A 63 -8.10 10.20 -30.66
N ASP A 64 -7.23 11.14 -31.09
CA ASP A 64 -5.99 10.84 -31.81
C ASP A 64 -4.82 10.40 -30.90
N GLN A 65 -4.96 10.59 -29.59
CA GLN A 65 -4.00 10.14 -28.59
C GLN A 65 -4.14 8.63 -28.32
N SER A 66 -3.12 8.01 -27.73
CA SER A 66 -3.20 6.61 -27.28
C SER A 66 -4.33 6.43 -26.25
N GLY A 67 -5.15 5.39 -26.43
CA GLY A 67 -6.23 5.04 -25.51
C GLY A 67 -5.78 4.86 -24.06
N PHE A 68 -4.54 4.41 -23.84
CA PHE A 68 -3.93 4.35 -22.51
C PHE A 68 -3.79 5.74 -21.86
N HIS A 69 -3.24 6.72 -22.58
CA HIS A 69 -3.05 8.07 -22.04
C HIS A 69 -4.38 8.77 -21.77
N ILE A 70 -5.39 8.56 -22.62
CA ILE A 70 -6.72 9.13 -22.42
C ILE A 70 -7.37 8.51 -21.17
N HIS A 71 -7.27 7.19 -21.00
CA HIS A 71 -7.78 6.49 -19.81
C HIS A 71 -7.06 6.95 -18.51
N ASP A 72 -5.73 7.03 -18.52
CA ASP A 72 -4.93 7.50 -17.39
C ASP A 72 -5.29 8.95 -16.98
N ARG A 73 -5.52 9.84 -17.94
CA ARG A 73 -5.94 11.22 -17.67
C ARG A 73 -7.35 11.30 -17.10
N LEU A 74 -8.31 10.58 -17.70
CA LEU A 74 -9.71 10.55 -17.23
C LEU A 74 -9.83 9.98 -15.81
N THR A 75 -9.05 8.95 -15.46
CA THR A 75 -9.07 8.34 -14.12
C THR A 75 -8.45 9.23 -13.03
N LYS A 76 -7.60 10.20 -13.39
CA LYS A 76 -6.98 11.16 -12.45
C LYS A 76 -7.87 12.38 -12.13
N ILE A 77 -8.90 12.65 -12.93
CA ILE A 77 -9.80 13.80 -12.75
C ILE A 77 -10.69 13.70 -11.50
N PRO A 78 -11.36 12.56 -11.19
CA PRO A 78 -12.20 12.46 -10.00
C PRO A 78 -11.43 12.67 -8.68
N PRO A 79 -10.23 12.10 -8.48
CA PRO A 79 -9.35 12.41 -7.35
C PRO A 79 -8.93 13.88 -7.26
N LEU A 80 -8.65 14.52 -8.40
CA LEU A 80 -8.30 15.93 -8.46
C LEU A 80 -9.44 16.80 -7.93
N ILE A 81 -10.66 16.58 -8.42
CA ILE A 81 -11.85 17.35 -8.02
C ILE A 81 -12.11 17.15 -6.52
N LYS A 82 -12.04 15.91 -6.02
CA LYS A 82 -12.17 15.62 -4.60
C LYS A 82 -11.14 16.37 -3.77
N HIS A 83 -9.87 16.28 -4.14
CA HIS A 83 -8.78 16.96 -3.44
C HIS A 83 -8.94 18.49 -3.46
N PHE A 84 -9.27 19.07 -4.62
CA PHE A 84 -9.46 20.50 -4.80
C PHE A 84 -10.58 21.06 -3.91
N MET A 85 -11.73 20.38 -3.87
CA MET A 85 -12.89 20.81 -3.09
C MET A 85 -12.70 20.55 -1.58
N GLN A 86 -12.14 19.40 -1.19
CA GLN A 86 -11.84 19.09 0.22
C GLN A 86 -10.81 20.06 0.82
N ARG A 87 -9.75 20.39 0.08
CA ARG A 87 -8.71 21.31 0.58
C ARG A 87 -9.17 22.77 0.57
N SER A 88 -10.08 23.16 -0.34
CA SER A 88 -10.77 24.46 -0.28
C SER A 88 -11.56 24.62 1.03
N LEU A 89 -12.26 23.57 1.49
CA LEU A 89 -12.99 23.56 2.77
C LEU A 89 -12.08 23.67 4.00
N LEU A 90 -10.90 23.04 3.96
CA LEU A 90 -9.94 23.00 5.08
C LEU A 90 -9.11 24.28 5.24
N SER A 91 -9.14 25.20 4.27
CA SER A 91 -8.41 26.49 4.29
C SER A 91 -8.78 27.43 5.46
N HIS A 92 -9.76 27.05 6.29
CA HIS A 92 -10.22 27.82 7.45
C HIS A 92 -9.31 27.76 8.68
N TYR A 93 -8.26 26.94 8.70
CA TYR A 93 -7.50 26.70 9.94
C TYR A 93 -5.98 26.79 9.79
N GLN A 94 -5.44 28.03 9.77
CA GLN A 94 -4.18 28.36 10.44
C GLN A 94 -3.92 29.88 10.49
N PRO A 95 -3.91 30.50 11.68
CA PRO A 95 -3.07 31.67 11.93
C PRO A 95 -1.62 31.20 12.17
N ASP A 96 -0.65 32.00 11.74
CA ASP A 96 0.80 31.88 12.03
C ASP A 96 1.69 31.01 11.11
N THR A 97 1.64 31.24 9.80
CA THR A 97 2.80 30.94 8.93
C THR A 97 3.23 32.15 8.10
N GLY A 98 4.13 32.97 8.66
CA GLY A 98 5.01 33.91 7.94
C GLY A 98 4.45 35.30 7.61
N GLU A 99 5.27 36.33 7.85
CA GLU A 99 5.02 37.75 7.53
C GLU A 99 4.46 38.05 6.10
N PRO A 100 4.80 37.32 5.02
CA PRO A 100 4.32 37.65 3.66
C PRO A 100 2.83 37.36 3.41
N HIS A 101 2.25 36.31 3.99
CA HIS A 101 0.85 35.91 3.73
C HIS A 101 -0.14 36.84 4.42
N ALA A 102 0.17 37.27 5.65
CA ALA A 102 -0.62 38.27 6.37
C ALA A 102 -0.66 39.62 5.64
N ALA A 103 0.44 40.01 4.97
CA ALA A 103 0.50 41.22 4.17
C ALA A 103 -0.44 41.17 2.95
N ALA A 104 -0.46 40.05 2.21
CA ALA A 104 -1.36 39.86 1.07
C ALA A 104 -2.84 39.85 1.48
N GLN A 105 -3.18 39.26 2.62
CA GLN A 105 -4.54 39.27 3.17
C GLN A 105 -5.01 40.70 3.49
N TYR A 106 -4.16 41.51 4.12
CA TYR A 106 -4.48 42.91 4.40
C TYR A 106 -4.69 43.71 3.11
N GLN A 107 -3.80 43.54 2.13
CA GLN A 107 -3.91 44.18 0.82
C GLN A 107 -5.18 43.77 0.06
N CYS A 108 -5.64 42.51 0.20
CA CYS A 108 -6.90 42.05 -0.39
C CYS A 108 -8.12 42.74 0.24
N ILE A 109 -8.16 42.86 1.57
CA ILE A 109 -9.25 43.56 2.27
C ILE A 109 -9.27 45.03 1.88
N GLU A 110 -8.10 45.66 1.75
CA GLU A 110 -7.97 47.06 1.30
C GLU A 110 -8.45 47.24 -0.14
N ARG A 111 -8.04 46.35 -1.06
CA ARG A 111 -8.49 46.33 -2.46
C ARG A 111 -10.02 46.24 -2.58
N ASP A 112 -10.62 45.40 -1.75
CA ASP A 112 -12.07 45.12 -1.76
C ASP A 112 -12.87 46.10 -0.88
N GLY A 113 -12.23 47.15 -0.34
CA GLY A 113 -12.88 48.22 0.42
C GLY A 113 -13.40 47.81 1.80
N GLY A 114 -12.88 46.72 2.38
CA GLY A 114 -13.28 46.25 3.71
C GLY A 114 -14.68 45.62 3.78
N VAL A 115 -15.28 45.29 2.64
CA VAL A 115 -16.61 44.67 2.53
C VAL A 115 -16.58 43.38 1.73
N CYS A 116 -17.57 42.52 1.93
CA CYS A 116 -17.74 41.33 1.09
C CYS A 116 -17.99 41.74 -0.36
N VAL A 117 -17.22 41.21 -1.32
CA VAL A 117 -17.34 41.60 -2.73
C VAL A 117 -18.71 41.29 -3.32
N LEU A 118 -19.42 40.28 -2.80
CA LEU A 118 -20.72 39.85 -3.31
C LEU A 118 -21.90 40.59 -2.66
N THR A 119 -21.92 40.66 -1.33
CA THR A 119 -23.04 41.19 -0.54
C THR A 119 -22.85 42.61 -0.02
N GLY A 120 -21.62 43.13 -0.03
CA GLY A 120 -21.28 44.40 0.61
C GLY A 120 -21.37 44.38 2.13
N THR A 121 -21.46 43.19 2.75
CA THR A 121 -21.53 43.05 4.22
C THR A 121 -20.20 43.43 4.87
N SER A 122 -20.28 44.00 6.08
CA SER A 122 -19.11 44.30 6.90
C SER A 122 -18.51 43.02 7.51
N ASN A 123 -17.22 43.09 7.87
CA ASN A 123 -16.43 41.97 8.41
C ASN A 123 -16.15 40.80 7.42
N PRO A 124 -15.73 41.07 6.16
CA PRO A 124 -15.31 40.02 5.25
C PRO A 124 -13.97 39.42 5.67
N LYS A 125 -13.66 38.22 5.17
CA LYS A 125 -12.32 37.63 5.26
C LYS A 125 -11.78 37.35 3.85
N PRO A 126 -10.47 37.56 3.61
CA PRO A 126 -9.84 37.22 2.34
C PRO A 126 -9.64 35.71 2.27
N TYR A 127 -10.17 35.09 1.22
CA TYR A 127 -10.05 33.66 0.95
C TYR A 127 -9.37 33.41 -0.39
N SER A 128 -8.50 32.41 -0.44
CA SER A 128 -7.78 32.04 -1.65
C SER A 128 -8.68 31.32 -2.66
N ILE A 129 -8.49 31.58 -3.95
CA ILE A 129 -9.26 30.95 -5.05
C ILE A 129 -8.87 29.48 -5.21
N VAL A 130 -7.56 29.18 -5.18
CA VAL A 130 -7.05 27.80 -5.13
C VAL A 130 -6.72 27.36 -3.70
N PRO A 131 -6.81 26.05 -3.38
CA PRO A 131 -6.54 25.55 -2.04
C PRO A 131 -5.12 25.86 -1.56
N PHE A 132 -4.98 26.23 -0.29
CA PHE A 132 -3.68 26.51 0.32
C PHE A 132 -2.68 25.34 0.22
N ALA A 133 -3.16 24.08 0.18
CA ALA A 133 -2.31 22.91 -0.01
C ALA A 133 -1.46 22.97 -1.29
N TRP A 134 -1.92 23.66 -2.34
CA TRP A 134 -1.18 23.83 -3.59
C TRP A 134 -0.05 24.86 -3.45
N VAL A 135 -0.16 25.79 -2.50
CA VAL A 135 0.89 26.74 -2.14
C VAL A 135 2.08 26.04 -1.48
N GLN A 136 1.84 24.91 -0.80
CA GLN A 136 2.84 24.26 0.05
C GLN A 136 3.66 23.17 -0.65
N SER A 137 3.20 22.62 -1.79
CA SER A 137 3.84 21.43 -2.39
C SER A 137 3.81 21.44 -3.92
N MET A 138 5.01 21.46 -4.51
CA MET A 138 5.22 21.29 -5.95
C MET A 138 4.74 19.92 -6.45
N ALA A 139 4.73 18.89 -5.59
CA ALA A 139 4.26 17.55 -5.94
C ALA A 139 2.73 17.49 -6.12
N VAL A 140 1.98 18.24 -5.31
CA VAL A 140 0.52 18.40 -5.47
C VAL A 140 0.22 19.08 -6.80
N ILE A 141 1.00 20.11 -7.12
CA ILE A 141 0.84 20.88 -8.34
C ILE A 141 1.15 20.05 -9.59
N LYS A 142 2.30 19.36 -9.63
CA LYS A 142 2.71 18.50 -10.77
C LYS A 142 1.73 17.37 -11.06
N LYS A 143 1.07 16.80 -10.05
CA LYS A 143 0.04 15.76 -10.27
C LYS A 143 -1.28 16.35 -10.76
N SER A 144 -1.56 17.62 -10.44
CA SER A 144 -2.76 18.33 -10.85
C SER A 144 -2.68 18.86 -12.29
N THR A 145 -1.49 19.30 -12.73
CA THR A 145 -1.22 19.71 -14.14
C THR A 145 -1.29 18.55 -15.14
N VAL A 146 -1.18 17.30 -14.67
CA VAL A 146 -1.31 16.09 -15.50
C VAL A 146 -2.78 15.79 -15.84
N ALA A 147 -3.73 16.26 -15.02
CA ALA A 147 -5.15 15.91 -15.12
C ALA A 147 -6.04 17.02 -15.72
N LEU A 148 -5.66 18.30 -15.59
CA LEU A 148 -6.31 19.43 -16.25
C LEU A 148 -5.26 20.28 -16.98
N PRO A 149 -5.60 20.90 -18.13
CA PRO A 149 -4.69 21.78 -18.86
C PRO A 149 -4.54 23.09 -18.09
N VAL A 150 -3.65 23.12 -17.10
CA VAL A 150 -3.30 24.34 -16.38
C VAL A 150 -1.92 24.82 -16.87
N PRO A 151 -1.73 26.11 -17.21
CA PRO A 151 -0.45 26.58 -17.72
C PRO A 151 0.67 26.31 -16.71
N SER A 152 1.72 25.60 -17.13
CA SER A 152 2.85 25.21 -16.27
C SER A 152 3.56 26.41 -15.63
N THR A 153 3.55 27.56 -16.32
CA THR A 153 4.17 28.82 -15.88
C THR A 153 3.56 29.44 -14.62
N LEU A 154 2.33 29.08 -14.26
CA LEU A 154 1.68 29.54 -13.03
C LEU A 154 2.28 28.90 -11.76
N PHE A 155 3.00 27.81 -11.93
CA PHE A 155 3.32 26.88 -10.87
C PHE A 155 4.81 26.64 -10.64
N ASP A 156 5.67 27.31 -11.41
CA ASP A 156 7.12 27.23 -11.29
C ASP A 156 7.62 27.65 -9.88
N GLU A 157 6.85 28.50 -9.17
CA GLU A 157 7.13 28.91 -7.79
C GLU A 157 5.85 28.90 -6.92
N PRO A 158 5.66 27.91 -6.02
CA PRO A 158 4.46 27.78 -5.19
C PRO A 158 4.19 29.01 -4.29
N ARG A 159 5.25 29.76 -3.95
CA ARG A 159 5.16 31.01 -3.17
C ARG A 159 4.41 32.13 -3.91
N ARG A 160 4.37 32.13 -5.25
CA ARG A 160 3.63 33.14 -6.04
C ARG A 160 2.12 33.06 -5.86
N LEU A 161 1.61 31.92 -5.38
CA LEU A 161 0.19 31.72 -5.07
C LEU A 161 -0.26 32.45 -3.78
N ASN A 162 0.68 32.93 -2.95
CA ASN A 162 0.42 33.78 -1.78
C ASN A 162 0.35 35.27 -2.16
N ALA A 163 -0.47 35.60 -3.15
CA ALA A 163 -0.59 36.94 -3.69
C ALA A 163 -2.04 37.43 -3.70
N VAL A 164 -2.22 38.76 -3.70
CA VAL A 164 -3.53 39.42 -3.64
C VAL A 164 -4.45 39.01 -4.79
N TRP A 165 -3.89 38.74 -5.97
CA TRP A 165 -4.63 38.29 -7.15
C TRP A 165 -5.20 36.88 -7.02
N ASN A 166 -4.75 36.08 -6.05
CA ASN A 166 -5.32 34.76 -5.79
C ASN A 166 -6.35 34.79 -4.64
N MET A 167 -6.81 35.97 -4.22
CA MET A 167 -7.70 36.12 -3.05
C MET A 167 -8.96 36.95 -3.35
N LEU A 168 -10.07 36.61 -2.69
CA LEU A 168 -11.34 37.35 -2.69
C LEU A 168 -11.85 37.58 -1.27
N SER A 169 -12.30 38.80 -0.96
CA SER A 169 -12.93 39.12 0.33
C SER A 169 -14.39 38.68 0.34
N LEU A 170 -14.70 37.60 1.06
CA LEU A 170 -16.06 37.05 1.14
C LEU A 170 -16.54 36.96 2.59
N ASP A 171 -17.87 36.92 2.75
CA ASP A 171 -18.49 36.55 4.02
C ASP A 171 -18.15 35.09 4.36
N PRO A 172 -17.76 34.74 5.61
CA PRO A 172 -17.45 33.37 5.99
C PRO A 172 -18.55 32.34 5.67
N ARG A 173 -19.83 32.74 5.70
CA ARG A 173 -20.95 31.86 5.33
C ARG A 173 -20.99 31.61 3.82
N LEU A 174 -20.74 32.65 3.02
CA LEU A 174 -20.67 32.53 1.55
C LEU A 174 -19.45 31.71 1.12
N HIS A 175 -18.31 31.86 1.80
CA HIS A 175 -17.15 31.03 1.55
C HIS A 175 -17.46 29.53 1.73
N ASN A 176 -18.18 29.15 2.80
CA ASN A 176 -18.58 27.76 3.00
C ASN A 176 -19.45 27.23 1.83
N TYR A 177 -20.39 28.03 1.33
CA TYR A 177 -21.18 27.66 0.14
C TYR A 177 -20.32 27.56 -1.13
N TRP A 178 -19.33 28.43 -1.29
CA TRP A 178 -18.38 28.37 -2.41
C TRP A 178 -17.52 27.10 -2.38
N CYS A 179 -16.96 26.76 -1.21
CA CYS A 179 -16.16 25.56 -1.02
C CYS A 179 -16.95 24.25 -1.17
N ARG A 180 -18.26 24.27 -0.92
CA ARG A 180 -19.16 23.13 -1.17
C ARG A 180 -19.61 23.03 -2.63
N GLY A 181 -19.23 23.99 -3.47
CA GLY A 181 -19.60 24.07 -4.87
C GLY A 181 -21.05 24.48 -5.11
N CYS A 182 -21.69 25.15 -4.14
CA CYS A 182 -23.08 25.61 -4.29
C CYS A 182 -23.21 26.80 -5.25
N PHE A 183 -22.15 27.57 -5.44
CA PHE A 183 -22.07 28.64 -6.43
C PHE A 183 -20.63 28.76 -6.95
N ALA A 184 -20.43 29.44 -8.10
CA ALA A 184 -19.11 29.80 -8.61
C ALA A 184 -19.11 31.18 -9.28
N PHE A 185 -17.91 31.67 -9.60
CA PHE A 185 -17.71 32.91 -10.36
C PHE A 185 -17.23 32.61 -11.76
N LYS A 186 -17.96 33.09 -12.76
CA LYS A 186 -17.55 33.04 -14.16
C LYS A 186 -16.75 34.28 -14.49
N PHE A 187 -15.57 34.12 -15.08
CA PHE A 187 -14.80 35.24 -15.62
C PHE A 187 -15.45 35.73 -16.93
N ILE A 188 -15.67 37.04 -17.04
CA ILE A 188 -16.29 37.63 -18.24
C ILE A 188 -15.25 38.35 -19.08
N THR A 189 -14.54 39.31 -18.50
CA THR A 189 -13.52 40.09 -19.20
C THR A 189 -12.70 40.91 -18.21
N ALA A 190 -11.51 41.32 -18.65
CA ALA A 190 -10.67 42.30 -17.97
C ALA A 190 -10.26 43.39 -18.96
N TRP A 191 -10.29 44.65 -18.54
CA TRP A 191 -9.84 45.77 -19.36
C TRP A 191 -8.94 46.73 -18.58
N PRO A 192 -7.88 47.27 -19.20
CA PRO A 192 -7.01 48.23 -18.56
C PRO A 192 -7.71 49.56 -18.35
N ILE A 193 -7.41 50.23 -17.24
CA ILE A 193 -7.90 51.58 -16.95
C ILE A 193 -7.03 52.57 -17.73
N MET A 194 -7.60 53.27 -18.71
CA MET A 194 -6.88 54.31 -19.45
C MET A 194 -6.46 55.43 -18.49
N ASN A 195 -5.16 55.76 -18.48
CA ASN A 195 -4.47 56.68 -17.55
C ASN A 195 -4.32 56.17 -16.10
N GLY A 196 -4.65 54.91 -15.82
CA GLY A 196 -4.32 54.25 -14.55
C GLY A 196 -2.91 53.66 -14.61
N ALA A 197 -2.18 53.68 -13.49
CA ALA A 197 -0.79 53.22 -13.36
C ALA A 197 -0.62 51.69 -13.52
N GLY A 198 -0.95 51.14 -14.70
CA GLY A 198 -0.83 49.71 -14.99
C GLY A 198 -1.90 48.83 -14.34
N GLU A 199 -3.10 49.36 -14.11
CA GLU A 199 -4.21 48.64 -13.46
C GLU A 199 -5.34 48.30 -14.44
N SER A 200 -6.02 47.18 -14.17
CA SER A 200 -7.16 46.65 -14.93
C SER A 200 -8.37 46.41 -14.02
N ILE A 201 -9.56 46.51 -14.60
CA ILE A 201 -10.82 46.09 -13.96
C ILE A 201 -11.17 44.69 -14.49
N VAL A 202 -11.25 43.73 -13.57
CA VAL A 202 -11.74 42.36 -13.82
C VAL A 202 -13.23 42.30 -13.52
N MET A 203 -14.00 41.72 -14.43
CA MET A 203 -15.43 41.51 -14.27
C MET A 203 -15.76 40.02 -14.11
N LEU A 204 -16.36 39.69 -12.97
CA LEU A 204 -16.88 38.36 -12.66
C LEU A 204 -18.40 38.35 -12.67
N GLU A 205 -18.98 37.19 -12.93
CA GLU A 205 -20.43 36.95 -12.87
C GLU A 205 -20.72 35.80 -11.90
N PHE A 206 -21.61 36.04 -10.95
CA PHE A 206 -22.00 35.05 -9.93
C PHE A 206 -23.05 34.08 -10.49
N HIS A 207 -22.87 32.77 -10.27
CA HIS A 207 -23.84 31.75 -10.66
C HIS A 207 -24.08 30.74 -9.53
N TRP A 208 -25.35 30.52 -9.18
CA TRP A 208 -25.75 29.35 -8.42
C TRP A 208 -25.54 28.07 -9.24
N MET A 209 -25.12 27.00 -8.56
CA MET A 209 -24.87 25.70 -9.18
C MET A 209 -26.01 24.73 -8.87
N PRO A 210 -26.44 23.92 -9.85
CA PRO A 210 -27.42 22.86 -9.60
C PRO A 210 -26.83 21.77 -8.69
N GLN A 211 -27.69 21.10 -7.92
CA GLN A 211 -27.28 19.97 -7.08
C GLN A 211 -27.97 18.69 -7.59
N PHE A 212 -27.32 18.00 -8.51
CA PHE A 212 -27.86 16.78 -9.08
C PHE A 212 -27.71 15.59 -8.11
N LYS A 213 -28.65 14.65 -8.19
CA LYS A 213 -28.66 13.44 -7.35
C LYS A 213 -27.94 12.26 -7.99
N THR A 214 -27.44 12.43 -9.21
CA THR A 214 -26.68 11.44 -9.97
C THR A 214 -25.40 11.09 -9.22
N LYS A 215 -25.03 9.80 -9.20
CA LYS A 215 -23.76 9.38 -8.58
C LYS A 215 -22.60 9.69 -9.55
N PRO A 216 -21.51 10.34 -9.11
CA PRO A 216 -20.42 10.76 -10.01
C PRO A 216 -19.77 9.64 -10.82
N MET A 217 -19.68 8.44 -10.22
CA MET A 217 -19.07 7.25 -10.83
C MET A 217 -20.09 6.32 -11.51
N ALA A 218 -21.35 6.73 -11.66
CA ALA A 218 -22.33 5.93 -12.40
C ALA A 218 -21.99 5.91 -13.90
N PRO A 219 -22.07 4.74 -14.56
CA PRO A 219 -21.85 4.65 -16.01
C PRO A 219 -22.93 5.42 -16.77
N VAL A 220 -22.54 6.00 -17.89
CA VAL A 220 -23.37 6.87 -18.72
C VAL A 220 -23.79 6.13 -19.99
N VAL A 221 -25.02 6.38 -20.42
CA VAL A 221 -25.61 5.91 -21.66
C VAL A 221 -25.66 7.06 -22.66
N LEU A 222 -24.79 6.98 -23.68
CA LEU A 222 -24.68 7.99 -24.74
C LEU A 222 -25.52 7.67 -25.99
N GLU A 223 -26.24 6.54 -26.01
CA GLU A 223 -27.01 6.03 -27.16
C GLU A 223 -28.48 5.76 -26.78
N GLY A 224 -29.41 5.98 -27.73
CA GLY A 224 -30.85 5.77 -27.52
C GLY A 224 -31.68 7.06 -27.55
N GLN A 225 -33.02 6.90 -27.56
CA GLN A 225 -34.00 7.99 -27.60
C GLN A 225 -34.05 8.85 -26.32
N ILE A 226 -33.54 8.33 -25.19
CA ILE A 226 -33.31 9.07 -23.95
C ILE A 226 -31.88 8.74 -23.55
N ASN A 227 -30.99 9.70 -23.71
CA ASN A 227 -29.59 9.59 -23.30
C ASN A 227 -29.30 10.49 -22.10
N ASP A 228 -28.23 10.17 -21.38
CA ASP A 228 -27.89 10.88 -20.14
C ASP A 228 -27.47 12.34 -20.38
N LEU A 229 -27.02 12.69 -21.61
CA LEU A 229 -26.75 14.07 -21.98
C LEU A 229 -28.04 14.89 -22.09
N GLU A 230 -29.07 14.38 -22.76
CA GLU A 230 -30.38 15.04 -22.85
C GLU A 230 -31.03 15.21 -21.49
N THR A 231 -30.87 14.20 -20.61
CA THR A 231 -31.34 14.27 -19.22
C THR A 231 -30.62 15.38 -18.46
N LEU A 232 -29.29 15.47 -18.60
CA LEU A 232 -28.47 16.51 -17.98
C LEU A 232 -28.84 17.91 -18.49
N VAL A 233 -29.00 18.09 -19.82
CA VAL A 233 -29.42 19.36 -20.42
C VAL A 233 -30.80 19.77 -19.90
N TYR A 234 -31.75 18.84 -19.83
CA TYR A 234 -33.08 19.09 -19.30
C TYR A 234 -33.05 19.53 -17.83
N GLU A 235 -32.24 18.88 -16.99
CA GLU A 235 -32.13 19.24 -15.57
C GLU A 235 -31.47 20.62 -15.36
N VAL A 236 -30.48 20.99 -16.17
CA VAL A 236 -29.89 22.34 -16.13
C VAL A 236 -30.90 23.39 -16.60
N GLU A 237 -31.59 23.15 -17.72
CA GLU A 237 -32.64 24.07 -18.21
C GLU A 237 -33.82 24.19 -17.22
N ALA A 238 -34.11 23.14 -16.45
CA ALA A 238 -35.11 23.17 -15.39
C ALA A 238 -34.62 23.99 -14.19
N PHE A 239 -33.35 23.88 -13.80
CA PHE A 239 -32.74 24.65 -12.72
C PHE A 239 -32.68 26.15 -13.03
N ASP A 240 -32.32 26.54 -14.27
CA ASP A 240 -32.27 27.94 -14.70
C ASP A 240 -33.64 28.66 -14.60
N LYS A 241 -34.74 27.90 -14.50
CA LYS A 241 -36.11 28.43 -14.30
C LYS A 241 -36.52 28.56 -12.83
N VAL A 242 -35.72 28.05 -11.89
CA VAL A 242 -36.01 28.08 -10.45
C VAL A 242 -35.30 29.27 -9.80
N GLU A 243 -36.07 30.22 -9.27
CA GLU A 243 -35.53 31.24 -8.36
C GLU A 243 -35.18 30.57 -7.03
N VAL A 244 -33.89 30.48 -6.69
CA VAL A 244 -33.41 29.91 -5.42
C VAL A 244 -33.58 30.94 -4.30
N PRO A 245 -34.52 30.77 -3.34
CA PRO A 245 -34.73 31.73 -2.26
C PRO A 245 -33.67 31.52 -1.16
N VAL A 246 -32.97 32.58 -0.74
CA VAL A 246 -32.03 32.51 0.39
C VAL A 246 -32.74 33.01 1.67
N SER A 247 -33.14 32.10 2.56
CA SER A 247 -33.89 32.43 3.77
C SER A 247 -33.06 33.01 4.93
N HIS A 248 -31.73 33.16 4.79
CA HIS A 248 -30.85 33.44 5.95
C HIS A 248 -29.70 34.45 5.73
N LEU A 249 -29.81 35.37 4.77
CA LEU A 249 -28.93 36.55 4.72
C LEU A 249 -29.62 37.72 5.45
N GLU A 250 -29.02 38.20 6.53
CA GLU A 250 -29.56 39.28 7.41
C GLU A 250 -29.77 40.63 6.72
N ALA A 251 -29.44 40.75 5.43
CA ALA A 251 -29.59 41.96 4.64
C ALA A 251 -30.48 41.73 3.40
N GLY A 252 -31.71 41.22 3.58
CA GLY A 252 -32.90 41.50 2.75
C GLY A 252 -32.78 41.57 1.21
N SER A 253 -31.77 40.98 0.59
CA SER A 253 -31.52 41.04 -0.85
C SER A 253 -31.26 39.63 -1.36
N SER A 254 -32.15 39.16 -2.24
CA SER A 254 -32.01 37.87 -2.93
C SER A 254 -30.79 37.94 -3.84
N LEU A 255 -29.84 37.02 -3.67
CA LEU A 255 -28.70 36.86 -4.58
C LEU A 255 -29.15 36.05 -5.77
N THR A 256 -29.32 36.69 -6.92
CA THR A 256 -29.67 36.04 -8.18
C THR A 256 -28.41 35.71 -8.99
N SER A 257 -28.45 34.58 -9.72
CA SER A 257 -27.45 34.27 -10.75
C SER A 257 -27.41 35.39 -11.81
N GLY A 258 -26.22 35.69 -12.35
CA GLY A 258 -26.01 36.79 -13.29
C GLY A 258 -25.58 38.12 -12.64
N ARG A 259 -25.44 38.18 -11.32
CA ARG A 259 -24.91 39.37 -10.63
C ARG A 259 -23.43 39.57 -10.98
N ARG A 260 -23.08 40.75 -11.49
CA ARG A 260 -21.71 41.08 -11.90
C ARG A 260 -20.94 41.83 -10.83
N LEU A 261 -19.68 41.45 -10.66
CA LEU A 261 -18.72 42.01 -9.72
C LEU A 261 -17.57 42.65 -10.49
N ARG A 262 -17.05 43.76 -9.98
CA ARG A 262 -15.91 44.48 -10.56
C ARG A 262 -14.78 44.53 -9.53
N LEU A 263 -13.62 44.01 -9.89
CA LEU A 263 -12.42 43.98 -9.06
C LEU A 263 -11.31 44.78 -9.74
N ARG A 264 -10.59 45.60 -8.98
CA ARG A 264 -9.46 46.39 -9.48
C ARG A 264 -8.16 45.69 -9.10
N MET A 265 -7.29 45.42 -10.06
CA MET A 265 -5.97 44.79 -9.81
C MET A 265 -4.95 45.23 -10.86
N LYS A 266 -3.68 44.88 -10.69
CA LYS A 266 -2.66 45.16 -11.71
C LYS A 266 -2.95 44.40 -13.01
N THR A 267 -2.51 44.94 -14.14
CA THR A 267 -2.72 44.29 -15.45
C THR A 267 -1.93 42.98 -15.59
N GLU A 268 -0.77 42.86 -14.94
CA GLU A 268 -0.02 41.60 -14.86
C GLU A 268 -0.76 40.54 -14.04
N ASP A 269 -1.39 40.97 -12.94
CA ASP A 269 -2.13 40.12 -12.02
C ASP A 269 -3.46 39.65 -12.61
N SER A 270 -4.10 40.43 -13.49
CA SER A 270 -5.40 40.09 -14.08
C SER A 270 -5.34 38.87 -14.99
N VAL A 271 -4.18 38.61 -15.62
CA VAL A 271 -3.94 37.41 -16.43
C VAL A 271 -3.87 36.18 -15.52
N LEU A 272 -3.12 36.25 -14.42
CA LEU A 272 -2.98 35.14 -13.46
C LEU A 272 -4.29 34.87 -12.71
N PHE A 273 -5.01 35.93 -12.35
CA PHE A 273 -6.34 35.88 -11.73
C PHE A 273 -7.33 35.11 -12.62
N ARG A 274 -7.33 35.40 -13.93
CA ARG A 274 -8.21 34.76 -14.90
C ARG A 274 -8.02 33.25 -14.90
N GLU A 275 -6.77 32.79 -14.99
CA GLU A 275 -6.45 31.36 -15.05
C GLU A 275 -6.91 30.61 -13.77
N MET A 276 -6.73 31.21 -12.58
CA MET A 276 -7.15 30.57 -11.33
C MET A 276 -8.66 30.53 -11.15
N ILE A 277 -9.36 31.62 -11.49
CA ILE A 277 -10.82 31.65 -11.34
C ILE A 277 -11.50 30.76 -12.38
N GLU A 278 -10.94 30.64 -13.59
CA GLU A 278 -11.41 29.69 -14.61
C GLU A 278 -11.18 28.23 -14.18
N LEU A 279 -10.03 27.92 -13.57
CA LEU A 279 -9.78 26.58 -13.00
C LEU A 279 -10.80 26.23 -11.91
N GLN A 280 -11.06 27.16 -10.99
CA GLN A 280 -12.04 26.94 -9.92
C GLN A 280 -13.46 26.80 -10.46
N TRP A 281 -13.82 27.59 -11.49
CA TRP A 281 -15.07 27.45 -12.21
C TRP A 281 -15.24 26.04 -12.77
N VAL A 282 -14.26 25.52 -13.50
CA VAL A 282 -14.30 24.16 -14.08
C VAL A 282 -14.48 23.10 -13.00
N CYS A 283 -13.70 23.15 -11.91
CA CYS A 283 -13.81 22.20 -10.81
C CYS A 283 -15.21 22.19 -10.17
N ILE A 284 -15.80 23.36 -9.94
CA ILE A 284 -17.13 23.48 -9.32
C ILE A 284 -18.22 23.01 -10.28
N VAL A 285 -18.13 23.36 -11.57
CA VAL A 285 -19.09 22.91 -12.59
C VAL A 285 -19.05 21.40 -12.76
N ILE A 286 -17.86 20.78 -12.75
CA ILE A 286 -17.79 19.32 -12.83
C ILE A 286 -18.41 18.70 -11.57
N ALA A 287 -18.05 19.20 -10.39
CA ALA A 287 -18.59 18.69 -9.14
C ALA A 287 -20.12 18.82 -9.04
N SER A 288 -20.71 19.90 -9.56
CA SER A 288 -22.16 20.15 -9.52
C SER A 288 -22.92 19.23 -10.47
N LEU A 289 -22.51 19.17 -11.73
CA LEU A 289 -23.20 18.40 -12.77
C LEU A 289 -22.99 16.89 -12.64
N CYS A 290 -21.92 16.41 -11.98
CA CYS A 290 -21.77 14.99 -11.70
C CYS A 290 -22.43 14.55 -10.37
N GLY A 291 -23.03 15.48 -9.60
CA GLY A 291 -23.67 15.20 -8.32
C GLY A 291 -22.70 15.01 -7.14
N ALA A 292 -21.48 15.50 -7.24
CA ALA A 292 -20.47 15.46 -6.16
C ALA A 292 -20.59 16.62 -5.15
N THR A 293 -21.32 17.70 -5.48
CA THR A 293 -21.54 18.84 -4.55
C THR A 293 -22.18 18.38 -3.25
N GLY A 294 -21.54 18.67 -2.12
CA GLY A 294 -22.00 18.27 -0.79
C GLY A 294 -21.83 16.79 -0.43
N SER A 295 -21.39 15.93 -1.38
CA SER A 295 -21.15 14.49 -1.20
C SER A 295 -19.82 14.06 -1.82
N LEU A 296 -18.75 14.78 -1.49
CA LEU A 296 -17.39 14.60 -2.03
C LEU A 296 -16.80 13.21 -1.78
N ASP A 297 -17.32 12.46 -0.81
CA ASP A 297 -16.90 11.09 -0.50
C ASP A 297 -17.23 10.10 -1.62
N LEU A 298 -18.17 10.45 -2.53
CA LEU A 298 -18.54 9.63 -3.68
C LEU A 298 -17.49 9.62 -4.80
N LEU A 299 -16.52 10.54 -4.77
CA LEU A 299 -15.38 10.54 -5.69
C LEU A 299 -14.22 9.71 -5.09
N PRO A 300 -13.44 8.97 -5.90
CA PRO A 300 -12.24 8.28 -5.43
C PRO A 300 -11.16 9.29 -5.04
N GLY A 301 -10.29 8.94 -4.09
CA GLY A 301 -9.10 9.73 -3.73
C GLY A 301 -7.89 9.34 -4.57
N PHE A 302 -6.78 10.09 -4.48
CA PHE A 302 -5.52 9.67 -5.08
C PHE A 302 -4.97 8.48 -4.28
N GLU A 303 -4.80 7.31 -4.91
CA GLU A 303 -4.02 6.23 -4.32
C GLU A 303 -2.58 6.73 -4.13
N GLY A 304 -2.08 6.70 -2.89
CA GLY A 304 -0.73 7.17 -2.55
C GLY A 304 -0.60 8.64 -2.15
N PHE A 305 -1.68 9.33 -1.77
CA PHE A 305 -1.64 10.72 -1.26
C PHE A 305 -2.20 10.89 0.16
N GLU A 306 -1.99 9.91 1.04
CA GLU A 306 -2.15 10.12 2.49
C GLU A 306 -0.88 10.74 3.09
N ASP A 307 -0.53 11.94 2.66
CA ASP A 307 0.26 12.88 3.47
C ASP A 307 -0.69 13.99 3.96
N THR A 308 -1.67 13.59 4.76
CA THR A 308 -2.29 14.51 5.71
C THR A 308 -1.39 14.52 6.93
N SER A 309 -0.78 15.66 7.23
CA SER A 309 -0.05 15.81 8.49
C SER A 309 -0.98 15.37 9.64
N ALA A 310 -0.47 14.47 10.48
CA ALA A 310 -1.18 13.95 11.65
C ALA A 310 -1.69 15.08 12.57
N ALA A 311 -1.13 16.30 12.44
CA ALA A 311 -1.54 17.51 13.13
C ALA A 311 -2.94 18.00 12.72
N GLU A 312 -3.34 17.94 11.45
CA GLU A 312 -4.66 18.43 11.00
C GLU A 312 -5.80 17.49 11.39
N ARG A 313 -5.57 16.16 11.32
CA ARG A 313 -6.50 15.16 11.88
C ARG A 313 -6.63 15.33 13.39
N LEU A 314 -5.53 15.68 14.07
CA LEU A 314 -5.50 15.94 15.50
C LEU A 314 -6.27 17.23 15.87
N PHE A 315 -6.17 18.32 15.13
CA PHE A 315 -6.89 19.57 15.44
C PHE A 315 -8.38 19.52 15.10
N ALA A 316 -8.76 18.91 13.97
CA ALA A 316 -10.16 18.67 13.63
C ALA A 316 -10.80 17.69 14.62
N TRP A 317 -10.10 16.61 14.99
CA TRP A 317 -10.55 15.69 16.03
C TRP A 317 -10.57 16.34 17.42
N ILE A 318 -9.62 17.19 17.82
CA ILE A 318 -9.65 17.90 19.11
C ILE A 318 -10.84 18.86 19.19
N GLN A 319 -11.18 19.57 18.12
CA GLN A 319 -12.33 20.46 18.10
C GLN A 319 -13.66 19.70 18.08
N ASP A 320 -13.73 18.59 17.34
CA ASP A 320 -14.91 17.72 17.29
C ASP A 320 -15.07 16.94 18.60
N GLN A 321 -13.99 16.51 19.24
CA GLN A 321 -13.98 15.91 20.58
C GLN A 321 -14.33 16.93 21.66
N ALA A 322 -13.84 18.18 21.60
CA ALA A 322 -14.21 19.21 22.57
C ALA A 322 -15.70 19.58 22.48
N LYS A 323 -16.24 19.61 21.26
CA LYS A 323 -17.67 19.83 20.99
C LYS A 323 -18.51 18.62 21.40
N TRP A 324 -18.07 17.41 21.07
CA TRP A 324 -18.69 16.14 21.48
C TRP A 324 -18.64 15.92 23.00
N THR A 325 -17.55 16.25 23.69
CA THR A 325 -17.45 16.18 25.16
C THR A 325 -18.33 17.23 25.84
N LYS A 326 -18.49 18.41 25.24
CA LYS A 326 -19.37 19.46 25.78
C LYS A 326 -20.84 19.07 25.61
N GLU A 327 -21.22 18.56 24.45
CA GLU A 327 -22.58 18.10 24.14
C GLU A 327 -22.96 16.83 24.94
N ARG A 328 -21.99 15.96 25.27
CA ARG A 328 -22.19 14.71 26.05
C ARG A 328 -22.05 14.89 27.56
N MET A 329 -21.37 15.95 28.03
CA MET A 329 -21.44 16.39 29.43
C MET A 329 -22.75 17.13 29.74
N GLU A 330 -23.37 17.78 28.74
CA GLU A 330 -24.65 18.48 28.87
C GLU A 330 -25.87 17.57 28.60
N SER A 331 -25.71 16.40 27.95
CA SER A 331 -26.77 15.41 27.70
C SER A 331 -26.42 13.97 28.16
N ALA A 332 -26.68 13.70 29.45
CA ALA A 332 -27.11 12.41 30.02
C ALA A 332 -26.25 11.11 29.91
N GLU A 333 -26.39 10.29 30.97
CA GLU A 333 -26.35 8.81 30.96
C GLU A 333 -25.01 8.10 30.66
N LEU A 334 -24.18 7.97 31.70
CA LEU A 334 -22.97 7.14 31.71
C LEU A 334 -23.22 5.67 32.15
N ASP A 335 -24.47 5.23 32.23
CA ASP A 335 -24.85 3.93 32.79
C ASP A 335 -24.98 2.79 31.75
N GLU A 336 -25.36 3.06 30.49
CA GLU A 336 -25.59 1.99 29.49
C GLU A 336 -24.32 1.46 28.81
N GLU A 337 -23.36 2.31 28.45
CA GLU A 337 -22.10 1.85 27.80
C GLU A 337 -21.21 1.04 28.76
N MET A 338 -21.23 1.37 30.06
CA MET A 338 -20.52 0.61 31.09
C MET A 338 -21.17 -0.75 31.33
N LEU A 339 -22.51 -0.83 31.29
CA LEU A 339 -23.26 -2.09 31.36
C LEU A 339 -23.07 -2.96 30.11
N ASP A 340 -22.98 -2.37 28.92
CA ASP A 340 -22.69 -3.09 27.67
C ASP A 340 -21.25 -3.64 27.65
N ALA A 341 -20.28 -2.86 28.14
CA ALA A 341 -18.90 -3.32 28.31
C ALA A 341 -18.77 -4.44 29.36
N MET A 342 -19.54 -4.38 30.45
CA MET A 342 -19.59 -5.42 31.48
C MET A 342 -20.29 -6.70 30.99
N ARG A 343 -21.36 -6.60 30.19
CA ARG A 343 -22.00 -7.75 29.52
C ARG A 343 -21.07 -8.41 28.51
N LYS A 344 -20.34 -7.61 27.73
CA LYS A 344 -19.31 -8.13 26.79
C LYS A 344 -18.18 -8.86 27.52
N LEU A 345 -17.76 -8.39 28.70
CA LEU A 345 -16.79 -9.08 29.56
C LEU A 345 -17.35 -10.39 30.14
N GLU A 346 -18.65 -10.45 30.46
CA GLU A 346 -19.35 -11.63 30.98
C GLU A 346 -19.55 -12.70 29.87
N ASP A 347 -19.84 -12.28 28.64
CA ASP A 347 -19.92 -13.15 27.46
C ASP A 347 -18.54 -13.70 27.04
N LEU A 348 -17.47 -12.89 27.19
CA LEU A 348 -16.08 -13.32 26.94
C LEU A 348 -15.57 -14.31 28.01
N ALA A 349 -16.01 -14.16 29.27
CA ALA A 349 -15.64 -15.05 30.37
C ALA A 349 -16.35 -16.41 30.30
N THR A 350 -17.54 -16.48 29.70
CA THR A 350 -18.33 -17.71 29.56
C THR A 350 -18.01 -18.50 28.29
N ALA A 351 -17.49 -17.86 27.23
CA ALA A 351 -17.10 -18.52 25.99
C ALA A 351 -15.72 -19.23 26.05
N GLY A 352 -14.84 -18.82 26.97
CA GLY A 352 -13.48 -19.35 27.13
C GLY A 352 -13.38 -20.48 28.14
N GLY A 353 -14.00 -21.64 27.86
CA GLY A 353 -13.89 -22.83 28.69
C GLY A 353 -12.48 -23.45 28.69
N THR A 354 -11.50 -22.83 29.34
CA THR A 354 -10.21 -23.46 29.65
C THR A 354 -9.68 -22.97 31.01
N LYS A 355 -9.50 -23.91 31.94
CA LYS A 355 -8.81 -23.71 33.23
C LYS A 355 -7.34 -23.38 32.97
N PHE A 356 -6.94 -22.13 33.18
CA PHE A 356 -5.52 -21.76 33.23
C PHE A 356 -4.93 -22.12 34.60
N ALA A 357 -4.35 -23.31 34.69
CA ALA A 357 -3.43 -23.68 35.76
C ALA A 357 -1.99 -23.38 35.29
N CYS A 358 -1.47 -22.21 35.62
CA CYS A 358 -0.02 -21.89 35.54
C CYS A 358 0.32 -20.65 36.41
N CYS A 359 0.17 -20.77 37.73
CA CYS A 359 0.99 -20.14 38.78
C CYS A 359 0.40 -20.45 40.18
N PRO A 360 1.17 -20.81 41.22
CA PRO A 360 0.63 -21.38 42.47
C PRO A 360 0.01 -20.36 43.46
N CYS A 361 -0.33 -19.13 43.07
CA CYS A 361 -0.65 -18.07 44.04
C CYS A 361 -2.13 -17.61 44.07
N PHE A 362 -3.04 -18.24 43.32
CA PHE A 362 -4.46 -17.86 43.29
C PHE A 362 -5.38 -19.09 43.28
N ALA A 363 -5.36 -19.87 44.37
CA ALA A 363 -6.20 -21.06 44.51
C ALA A 363 -7.52 -20.84 45.25
N ASP A 364 -7.76 -19.69 45.88
CA ASP A 364 -8.96 -19.47 46.69
C ASP A 364 -9.68 -18.18 46.31
N LEU A 365 -10.69 -18.26 45.44
CA LEU A 365 -11.81 -17.32 45.37
C LEU A 365 -12.92 -17.97 44.53
N ASP A 366 -13.76 -18.76 45.20
CA ASP A 366 -14.97 -19.33 44.63
C ASP A 366 -16.09 -18.29 44.47
N SER A 367 -16.76 -18.36 43.32
CA SER A 367 -18.09 -17.82 42.96
C SER A 367 -18.28 -16.33 42.58
N PRO A 368 -18.75 -16.02 41.34
CA PRO A 368 -19.14 -14.69 40.87
C PRO A 368 -20.39 -14.08 41.52
N ALA A 369 -21.18 -14.87 42.27
CA ALA A 369 -22.51 -14.44 42.73
C ALA A 369 -22.48 -13.35 43.84
N ASN A 370 -21.39 -13.24 44.59
CA ASN A 370 -21.25 -12.23 45.66
C ASN A 370 -20.88 -10.83 45.14
N PHE A 371 -20.45 -10.72 43.88
CA PHE A 371 -20.08 -9.46 43.25
C PHE A 371 -21.31 -8.63 42.85
N ILE A 372 -22.39 -9.29 42.40
CA ILE A 372 -23.63 -8.66 41.95
C ILE A 372 -24.44 -8.07 43.11
N HIS A 373 -24.48 -8.73 44.27
CA HIS A 373 -25.26 -8.24 45.42
C HIS A 373 -24.71 -6.92 46.01
N SER A 374 -23.42 -6.63 45.81
CA SER A 374 -22.79 -5.38 46.29
C SER A 374 -23.03 -4.19 45.35
N LEU A 375 -23.34 -4.43 44.07
CA LEU A 375 -23.61 -3.39 43.07
C LEU A 375 -25.05 -2.85 43.15
N THR A 376 -26.02 -3.70 43.50
CA THR A 376 -27.43 -3.28 43.70
C THR A 376 -27.62 -2.25 44.83
N HIS A 377 -26.70 -2.18 45.79
CA HIS A 377 -26.78 -1.24 46.91
C HIS A 377 -26.23 0.17 46.57
N ALA A 378 -25.52 0.31 45.44
CA ALA A 378 -24.98 1.60 44.97
C ALA A 378 -25.98 2.39 44.10
N ARG A 379 -27.10 1.78 43.69
CA ARG A 379 -28.12 2.36 42.79
C ARG A 379 -29.00 3.47 43.41
N ASN A 380 -28.95 3.71 44.72
CA ASN A 380 -29.92 4.55 45.44
C ASN A 380 -29.38 5.91 45.97
N MET A 381 -28.34 6.50 45.39
CA MET A 381 -27.92 7.87 45.74
C MET A 381 -28.12 8.81 44.55
N GLY A 382 -29.08 9.74 44.70
CA GLY A 382 -29.42 10.74 43.68
C GLY A 382 -28.47 11.94 43.67
N PRO A 383 -28.51 12.77 42.60
CA PRO A 383 -27.60 13.89 42.41
C PRO A 383 -28.19 15.16 43.02
N ASN A 384 -27.76 15.57 44.22
CA ASN A 384 -28.02 16.94 44.74
C ASN A 384 -27.17 17.38 45.95
N ASP A 385 -26.02 16.77 46.24
CA ASP A 385 -25.23 17.10 47.46
C ASP A 385 -23.81 17.66 47.18
N PHE A 386 -23.57 18.29 46.03
CA PHE A 386 -22.32 19.03 45.76
C PHE A 386 -22.58 20.52 45.48
N GLU A 387 -23.16 21.23 46.45
CA GLU A 387 -22.95 22.68 46.55
C GLU A 387 -21.92 22.99 47.64
N LEU A 388 -20.82 23.63 47.25
CA LEU A 388 -19.86 24.24 48.18
C LEU A 388 -20.55 25.43 48.87
N HIS A 389 -20.96 25.28 50.12
CA HIS A 389 -21.26 26.45 50.95
C HIS A 389 -19.97 27.12 51.44
N SER A 390 -19.84 28.38 51.05
CA SER A 390 -18.80 29.31 51.45
C SER A 390 -18.74 29.46 52.97
N VAL A 391 -17.51 29.50 53.49
CA VAL A 391 -17.21 29.71 54.90
C VAL A 391 -17.65 31.12 55.31
N ARG A 392 -18.68 31.18 56.16
CA ARG A 392 -19.10 32.40 56.87
C ARG A 392 -18.10 32.67 58.00
N THR A 393 -17.41 33.79 57.94
CA THR A 393 -16.63 34.33 59.05
C THR A 393 -17.58 34.73 60.19
N VAL A 394 -17.40 34.14 61.37
CA VAL A 394 -18.02 34.63 62.62
C VAL A 394 -16.89 34.86 63.62
N THR A 395 -16.80 36.10 64.06
CA THR A 395 -15.90 36.63 65.08
C THR A 395 -16.39 36.33 66.50
N ASN A 396 -15.43 35.96 67.36
CA ASN A 396 -15.26 36.14 68.82
C ASN A 396 -16.34 35.75 69.87
N ASP A 397 -15.77 35.25 70.98
CA ASP A 397 -16.22 35.09 72.38
C ASP A 397 -17.13 33.91 72.76
N PHE A 398 -16.59 32.94 73.52
CA PHE A 398 -16.84 32.76 74.97
C PHE A 398 -16.04 31.57 75.57
N THR A 399 -15.52 31.85 76.77
CA THR A 399 -14.93 31.08 77.89
C THR A 399 -15.03 29.54 78.04
N VAL A 400 -13.87 28.94 78.38
CA VAL A 400 -13.53 28.03 79.51
C VAL A 400 -14.45 26.83 79.89
N GLU A 401 -13.82 25.64 79.82
CA GLU A 401 -14.02 24.35 80.52
C GLU A 401 -15.35 23.58 80.47
N GLN A 402 -15.30 22.35 79.93
CA GLN A 402 -15.61 21.10 80.68
C GLN A 402 -15.42 19.83 79.82
N GLY A 403 -14.78 18.80 80.41
CA GLY A 403 -15.10 17.39 80.15
C GLY A 403 -14.38 16.64 79.02
N LEU A 404 -13.11 16.25 79.24
CA LEU A 404 -12.40 15.29 78.40
C LEU A 404 -12.87 13.85 78.72
N ALA A 405 -13.92 13.38 78.04
CA ALA A 405 -14.29 11.96 78.04
C ALA A 405 -13.40 11.20 77.04
N LYS A 406 -12.66 10.23 77.58
CA LYS A 406 -11.61 9.45 76.93
C LYS A 406 -12.22 8.28 76.16
N ASP A 407 -12.65 8.50 74.92
CA ASP A 407 -13.06 7.40 74.04
C ASP A 407 -11.83 6.77 73.34
N GLN A 408 -11.69 5.47 73.55
CA GLN A 408 -10.54 4.66 73.17
C GLN A 408 -10.50 4.47 71.65
N GLN A 409 -9.70 5.28 70.95
CA GLN A 409 -9.52 5.21 69.49
C GLN A 409 -8.90 3.85 69.09
N VAL A 410 -9.70 3.00 68.45
CA VAL A 410 -9.26 1.68 67.93
C VAL A 410 -8.51 1.87 66.61
N LEU A 411 -7.19 1.66 66.64
CA LEU A 411 -6.30 1.66 65.49
C LEU A 411 -6.61 0.47 64.56
N ARG A 412 -6.82 0.69 63.24
CA ARG A 412 -7.16 -0.39 62.27
C ARG A 412 -6.42 -0.26 60.93
N TYR A 413 -6.27 -1.39 60.25
CA TYR A 413 -5.64 -1.52 58.92
C TYR A 413 -6.62 -1.23 57.78
N ARG A 414 -6.13 -0.58 56.70
CA ARG A 414 -6.98 -0.09 55.60
C ARG A 414 -7.18 -1.15 54.50
N ARG A 415 -8.08 -2.12 54.73
CA ARG A 415 -8.36 -3.24 53.80
C ARG A 415 -8.76 -2.81 52.37
N ARG A 416 -9.40 -1.64 52.20
CA ARG A 416 -9.78 -1.12 50.87
C ARG A 416 -8.59 -0.80 49.97
N SER A 417 -7.48 -0.31 50.53
CA SER A 417 -6.25 -0.05 49.75
C SER A 417 -5.70 -1.32 49.11
N LEU A 418 -5.80 -2.45 49.83
CA LEU A 418 -5.31 -3.75 49.36
C LEU A 418 -6.14 -4.27 48.19
N TRP A 419 -7.47 -4.10 48.22
CA TRP A 419 -8.35 -4.45 47.10
C TRP A 419 -8.11 -3.57 45.87
N ILE A 420 -7.94 -2.25 46.05
CA ILE A 420 -7.63 -1.31 44.96
C ILE A 420 -6.29 -1.68 44.30
N PHE A 421 -5.27 -1.99 45.10
CA PHE A 421 -3.97 -2.45 44.62
C PHE A 421 -4.05 -3.80 43.90
N ALA A 422 -4.74 -4.78 44.49
CA ALA A 422 -4.91 -6.12 43.92
C ALA A 422 -5.68 -6.10 42.58
N PHE A 423 -6.56 -5.12 42.38
CA PHE A 423 -7.24 -4.90 41.11
C PHE A 423 -6.34 -4.22 40.06
N TYR A 424 -5.60 -3.18 40.45
CA TYR A 424 -4.83 -2.37 39.51
C TYR A 424 -3.52 -3.03 39.06
N LEU A 425 -2.84 -3.80 39.92
CA LEU A 425 -1.56 -4.42 39.59
C LEU A 425 -1.67 -5.41 38.41
N PRO A 426 -2.63 -6.34 38.35
CA PRO A 426 -2.82 -7.20 37.17
C PRO A 426 -3.22 -6.42 35.92
N LEU A 427 -4.07 -5.40 36.07
CA LEU A 427 -4.51 -4.52 34.98
C LEU A 427 -3.34 -3.76 34.35
N LEU A 428 -2.30 -3.45 35.12
CA LEU A 428 -1.07 -2.82 34.65
C LEU A 428 -0.14 -3.81 33.90
N ILE A 429 0.06 -5.01 34.45
CA ILE A 429 1.11 -5.95 33.98
C ILE A 429 0.62 -6.83 32.82
N LEU A 430 -0.60 -7.38 32.89
CA LEU A 430 -1.09 -8.37 31.93
C LEU A 430 -1.15 -7.86 30.47
N PRO A 431 -1.62 -6.62 30.19
CA PRO A 431 -1.69 -6.13 28.81
C PRO A 431 -0.30 -6.02 28.16
N TRP A 432 0.71 -5.63 28.94
CA TRP A 432 2.08 -5.57 28.45
C TRP A 432 2.65 -6.96 28.15
N ILE A 433 2.44 -7.93 29.04
CA ILE A 433 2.86 -9.32 28.81
C ILE A 433 2.24 -9.85 27.52
N PHE A 434 0.94 -9.65 27.31
CA PHE A 434 0.27 -10.11 26.09
C PHE A 434 0.80 -9.39 24.86
N THR A 435 1.06 -8.09 24.94
CA THR A 435 1.69 -7.32 23.85
C THR A 435 3.07 -7.89 23.48
N CYS A 436 3.90 -8.21 24.47
CA CYS A 436 5.19 -8.86 24.25
C CYS A 436 5.03 -10.23 23.57
N VAL A 437 4.01 -11.02 23.93
CA VAL A 437 3.75 -12.31 23.27
C VAL A 437 3.29 -12.11 21.82
N LEU A 438 2.36 -11.17 21.58
CA LEU A 438 1.83 -10.82 20.26
C LEU A 438 2.90 -10.27 19.30
N MET A 439 4.03 -9.73 19.80
CA MET A 439 5.16 -9.38 18.94
C MET A 439 5.82 -10.60 18.26
N PHE A 440 5.68 -11.79 18.83
CA PHE A 440 6.30 -13.01 18.31
C PHE A 440 5.28 -13.96 17.69
N ARG A 441 4.13 -14.16 18.35
CA ARG A 441 3.08 -15.09 17.92
C ARG A 441 1.71 -14.66 18.42
N PRO A 442 0.62 -15.04 17.74
CA PRO A 442 -0.71 -14.95 18.32
C PRO A 442 -0.86 -15.84 19.57
N LEU A 443 -1.82 -15.52 20.43
CA LEU A 443 -2.05 -16.31 21.66
C LEU A 443 -2.60 -17.71 21.37
N ASN A 444 -3.40 -17.86 20.32
CA ASN A 444 -4.11 -19.11 20.00
C ASN A 444 -3.33 -20.03 19.03
N VAL A 445 -2.32 -19.53 18.31
CA VAL A 445 -1.60 -20.29 17.27
C VAL A 445 -0.07 -20.14 17.41
N PRO A 446 0.72 -21.10 16.89
CA PRO A 446 2.16 -21.14 17.18
C PRO A 446 2.97 -20.02 16.52
N SER A 447 2.60 -19.56 15.33
CA SER A 447 3.34 -18.54 14.58
C SER A 447 2.42 -17.72 13.66
N TYR A 448 2.88 -16.52 13.29
CA TYR A 448 2.23 -15.74 12.23
C TYR A 448 2.54 -16.28 10.83
N THR A 449 3.66 -16.99 10.67
CA THR A 449 4.15 -17.51 9.40
C THR A 449 4.05 -19.03 9.39
N GLU A 450 3.04 -19.55 8.73
CA GLU A 450 2.81 -20.98 8.51
C GLU A 450 2.36 -21.11 7.05
N GLN A 451 3.06 -21.92 6.25
CA GLN A 451 2.75 -22.09 4.82
C GLN A 451 1.69 -23.15 4.57
N ARG A 452 1.26 -23.88 5.61
CA ARG A 452 0.22 -24.91 5.53
C ARG A 452 -1.19 -24.30 5.61
N PRO A 453 -2.21 -24.98 5.05
CA PRO A 453 -3.62 -24.55 5.13
C PRO A 453 -4.25 -24.79 6.52
N LYS A 454 -3.60 -24.35 7.60
CA LYS A 454 -4.08 -24.62 8.97
C LYS A 454 -5.03 -23.55 9.51
N TYR A 455 -4.81 -22.29 9.13
CA TYR A 455 -5.52 -21.17 9.76
C TYR A 455 -6.89 -20.97 9.15
N THR A 456 -7.90 -21.13 9.99
CA THR A 456 -9.32 -20.97 9.66
C THR A 456 -9.75 -19.51 9.80
N SER A 457 -10.91 -19.14 9.24
CA SER A 457 -11.44 -17.78 9.43
C SER A 457 -11.75 -17.49 10.91
N LYS A 458 -12.06 -18.53 11.69
CA LYS A 458 -12.21 -18.43 13.15
C LYS A 458 -10.89 -18.07 13.83
N ASP A 459 -9.79 -18.74 13.48
CA ASP A 459 -8.48 -18.45 14.07
C ASP A 459 -8.07 -17.01 13.80
N VAL A 460 -8.24 -16.54 12.55
CA VAL A 460 -7.96 -15.14 12.16
C VAL A 460 -8.80 -14.16 12.99
N GLY A 461 -10.11 -14.38 13.08
CA GLY A 461 -10.99 -13.54 13.89
C GLY A 461 -10.61 -13.54 15.38
N ASP A 462 -10.15 -14.67 15.91
CA ASP A 462 -9.67 -14.73 17.29
C ASP A 462 -8.34 -13.97 17.47
N MET A 463 -7.44 -13.97 16.48
CA MET A 463 -6.21 -13.16 16.51
C MET A 463 -6.53 -11.66 16.60
N GLU A 464 -7.48 -11.18 15.80
CA GLU A 464 -7.94 -9.78 15.81
C GLU A 464 -8.61 -9.42 17.13
N ARG A 465 -9.50 -10.28 17.64
CA ARG A 465 -10.17 -10.10 18.93
C ARG A 465 -9.18 -10.01 20.08
N TRP A 466 -8.17 -10.88 20.12
CA TRP A 466 -7.12 -10.83 21.14
C TRP A 466 -6.31 -9.54 21.07
N ARG A 467 -5.95 -9.07 19.87
CA ARG A 467 -5.26 -7.79 19.69
C ARG A 467 -6.12 -6.62 20.19
N ALA A 468 -7.40 -6.59 19.84
CA ALA A 468 -8.35 -5.58 20.27
C ALA A 468 -8.58 -5.61 21.80
N ALA A 469 -8.65 -6.80 22.40
CA ALA A 469 -8.79 -6.97 23.85
C ALA A 469 -7.57 -6.42 24.60
N VAL A 470 -6.36 -6.67 24.11
CA VAL A 470 -5.13 -6.13 24.70
C VAL A 470 -5.08 -4.60 24.59
N ASP A 471 -5.52 -4.02 23.47
CA ASP A 471 -5.65 -2.56 23.34
C ASP A 471 -6.66 -1.98 24.31
N ALA A 472 -7.83 -2.60 24.44
CA ALA A 472 -8.87 -2.17 25.37
C ALA A 472 -8.35 -2.18 26.81
N LEU A 473 -7.71 -3.28 27.25
CA LEU A 473 -7.13 -3.37 28.59
C LEU A 473 -6.03 -2.32 28.83
N THR A 474 -5.19 -2.07 27.83
CA THR A 474 -4.13 -1.05 27.94
C THR A 474 -4.71 0.35 28.08
N ARG A 475 -5.80 0.66 27.36
CA ARG A 475 -6.52 1.95 27.48
C ARG A 475 -7.17 2.10 28.85
N ILE A 476 -7.83 1.05 29.36
CA ILE A 476 -8.46 1.03 30.68
C ILE A 476 -7.42 1.21 31.80
N ALA A 477 -6.28 0.52 31.69
CA ALA A 477 -5.17 0.67 32.64
C ALA A 477 -4.65 2.12 32.68
N GLY A 478 -4.51 2.75 31.51
CA GLY A 478 -4.07 4.14 31.39
C GLY A 478 -5.06 5.15 31.99
N THR A 479 -6.36 4.99 31.73
CA THR A 479 -7.38 5.93 32.23
C THR A 479 -7.60 5.82 33.74
N LEU A 480 -7.55 4.60 34.29
CA LEU A 480 -7.73 4.36 35.72
C LEU A 480 -6.45 4.62 36.54
N GLY A 481 -5.29 4.73 35.90
CA GLY A 481 -4.00 4.85 36.58
C GLY A 481 -3.89 6.07 37.49
N ILE A 482 -4.18 7.27 36.99
CA ILE A 482 -4.04 8.51 37.78
C ILE A 482 -4.99 8.54 38.99
N PRO A 483 -6.31 8.26 38.85
CA PRO A 483 -7.21 8.24 40.00
C PRO A 483 -6.83 7.20 41.05
N ILE A 484 -6.47 5.98 40.62
CA ILE A 484 -6.14 4.87 41.52
C ILE A 484 -4.83 5.15 42.27
N VAL A 485 -3.77 5.53 41.56
CA VAL A 485 -2.46 5.80 42.18
C VAL A 485 -2.55 7.01 43.10
N SER A 486 -3.28 8.07 42.71
CA SER A 486 -3.52 9.23 43.59
C SER A 486 -4.30 8.86 44.86
N ALA A 487 -5.31 7.98 44.75
CA ALA A 487 -6.04 7.48 45.93
C ALA A 487 -5.13 6.68 46.87
N LEU A 488 -4.29 5.78 46.34
CA LEU A 488 -3.31 5.04 47.14
C LEU A 488 -2.28 5.98 47.79
N LEU A 489 -1.82 7.01 47.08
CA LEU A 489 -0.91 8.03 47.63
C LEU A 489 -1.57 8.88 48.72
N ALA A 490 -2.84 9.23 48.59
CA ALA A 490 -3.58 9.90 49.66
C ALA A 490 -3.71 9.00 50.90
N HIS A 491 -3.89 7.68 50.71
CA HIS A 491 -3.91 6.72 51.81
C HIS A 491 -2.54 6.65 52.52
N GLY A 492 -1.43 6.67 51.77
CA GLY A 492 -0.09 6.73 52.33
C GLY A 492 0.25 8.07 53.00
N ALA A 493 -0.30 9.19 52.52
CA ALA A 493 -0.09 10.51 53.13
C ALA A 493 -0.65 10.58 54.55
N VAL A 494 -1.75 9.87 54.83
CA VAL A 494 -2.32 9.74 56.18
C VAL A 494 -1.34 9.01 57.12
N VAL A 495 -0.64 7.98 56.64
CA VAL A 495 0.37 7.27 57.43
C VAL A 495 1.59 8.15 57.66
N TYR A 496 2.03 8.89 56.64
CA TYR A 496 3.20 9.77 56.73
C TYR A 496 3.00 10.97 57.68
N THR A 497 1.78 11.48 57.79
CA THR A 497 1.45 12.63 58.65
C THR A 497 1.23 12.24 60.12
N GLN A 498 1.04 10.96 60.41
CA GLN A 498 0.97 10.45 61.78
C GLN A 498 2.35 10.47 62.44
N ARG A 499 2.44 11.08 63.62
CA ARG A 499 3.68 11.20 64.40
C ARG A 499 4.11 9.83 64.94
N SER A 500 4.90 9.12 64.14
CA SER A 500 5.35 7.75 64.44
C SER A 500 6.71 7.72 65.14
N LYS A 501 7.50 8.79 65.03
CA LYS A 501 8.80 8.97 65.71
C LYS A 501 8.88 10.34 66.40
N PRO A 502 9.51 10.46 67.58
CA PRO A 502 9.55 11.72 68.34
C PRO A 502 10.24 12.88 67.61
N ASN A 503 11.19 12.57 66.72
CA ASN A 503 11.98 13.53 65.92
C ASN A 503 11.34 13.94 64.58
N GLN A 504 10.20 13.36 64.21
CA GLN A 504 9.51 13.67 62.96
C GLN A 504 8.79 15.01 63.09
N LYS A 505 9.34 16.07 62.47
CA LYS A 505 8.76 17.42 62.42
C LYS A 505 8.27 17.70 61.00
N LEU A 506 6.97 17.91 60.85
CA LEU A 506 6.36 18.31 59.57
C LEU A 506 5.92 19.78 59.68
N SER A 507 6.23 20.60 58.68
CA SER A 507 5.72 21.97 58.61
C SER A 507 4.21 21.96 58.34
N VAL A 508 3.47 22.93 58.87
CA VAL A 508 2.04 23.13 58.55
C VAL A 508 1.84 23.27 57.04
N LEU A 509 2.78 23.95 56.36
CA LEU A 509 2.74 24.12 54.90
C LEU A 509 2.91 22.78 54.16
N GLN A 510 3.74 21.88 54.68
CA GLN A 510 3.93 20.52 54.12
C GLN A 510 2.74 19.60 54.40
N LEU A 511 1.95 19.88 55.45
CA LEU A 511 0.73 19.15 55.74
C LEU A 511 -0.38 19.53 54.76
N PHE A 512 -0.57 20.83 54.51
CA PHE A 512 -1.54 21.32 53.53
C PHE A 512 -1.21 20.84 52.11
N THR A 513 0.06 20.88 51.70
CA THR A 513 0.45 20.40 50.35
C THR A 513 0.16 18.92 50.13
N LEU A 514 0.19 18.11 51.19
CA LEU A 514 -0.19 16.70 51.14
C LEU A 514 -1.72 16.50 51.18
N ALA A 515 -2.45 17.35 51.89
CA ALA A 515 -3.91 17.30 51.97
C ALA A 515 -4.58 17.74 50.65
N ASP A 516 -4.05 18.81 50.04
CA ASP A 516 -4.54 19.40 48.79
C ASP A 516 -4.12 18.60 47.55
N ARG A 517 -3.36 17.50 47.73
CA ARG A 517 -2.84 16.62 46.68
C ARG A 517 -2.08 17.40 45.60
N GLU A 518 -1.25 18.35 46.01
CA GLU A 518 -0.48 19.23 45.13
C GLU A 518 0.50 18.47 44.20
N TRP A 519 0.69 17.17 44.41
CA TRP A 519 1.42 16.28 43.49
C TRP A 519 0.68 16.05 42.15
N LEU A 520 -0.58 16.49 42.01
CA LEU A 520 -1.31 16.53 40.73
C LEU A 520 -1.27 17.92 40.06
N ASN A 521 -0.72 18.94 40.74
CA ASN A 521 -0.72 20.33 40.25
C ASN A 521 0.56 20.64 39.47
N VAL A 522 0.48 20.60 38.14
CA VAL A 522 1.63 20.78 37.21
C VAL A 522 2.36 22.13 37.43
N PRO A 523 1.67 23.29 37.51
CA PRO A 523 2.31 24.56 37.86
C PRO A 523 3.07 24.54 39.19
N PHE A 524 2.53 23.84 40.19
CA PHE A 524 3.17 23.73 41.51
C PHE A 524 4.41 22.84 41.48
N LEU A 525 4.36 21.71 40.79
CA LEU A 525 5.50 20.81 40.57
C LEU A 525 6.67 21.53 39.86
N PHE A 526 6.37 22.28 38.80
CA PHE A 526 7.39 23.05 38.07
C PHE A 526 8.03 24.14 38.95
N LYS A 527 7.23 24.82 39.77
CA LYS A 527 7.69 25.80 40.74
C LYS A 527 8.53 25.17 41.86
N ALA A 528 8.20 23.95 42.29
CA ALA A 528 8.96 23.19 43.27
C ALA A 528 10.31 22.68 42.72
N LEU A 529 10.37 22.34 41.42
CA LEU A 529 11.60 21.93 40.73
C LEU A 529 12.58 23.09 40.51
N THR A 530 12.08 24.25 40.08
CA THR A 530 12.89 25.43 39.76
C THR A 530 13.39 26.17 41.00
N LYS A 531 12.78 25.95 42.16
CA LYS A 531 13.17 26.56 43.44
C LYS A 531 13.38 25.48 44.52
N PRO A 532 14.58 24.89 44.64
CA PRO A 532 14.87 23.75 45.53
C PRO A 532 14.75 24.04 47.03
N ARG A 533 14.48 25.29 47.44
CA ARG A 533 14.26 25.71 48.84
C ARG A 533 12.81 26.14 49.13
N LEU A 534 11.81 25.56 48.47
CA LEU A 534 10.41 25.77 48.88
C LEU A 534 10.15 25.07 50.23
N PRO A 535 9.69 25.79 51.28
CA PRO A 535 9.34 25.21 52.58
C PRO A 535 8.15 24.21 52.54
N ALA A 536 7.53 24.05 51.37
CA ALA A 536 6.27 23.36 51.14
C ALA A 536 6.42 21.89 50.71
N ALA A 537 7.60 21.49 50.22
CA ALA A 537 7.83 20.15 49.69
C ALA A 537 8.43 19.20 50.76
N SER A 538 7.85 18.01 50.91
CA SER A 538 8.35 16.94 51.78
C SER A 538 8.98 15.79 50.96
N VAL A 539 9.74 14.89 51.60
CA VAL A 539 10.29 13.70 50.91
C VAL A 539 9.17 12.83 50.33
N TYR A 540 8.07 12.66 51.08
CA TYR A 540 6.89 11.94 50.59
C TYR A 540 6.25 12.63 49.39
N PHE A 541 6.15 13.97 49.39
CA PHE A 541 5.66 14.72 48.24
C PHE A 541 6.49 14.45 46.98
N TRP A 542 7.83 14.41 47.08
CA TRP A 542 8.69 14.10 45.93
C TRP A 542 8.55 12.65 45.46
N LEU A 543 8.43 11.68 46.37
CA LEU A 543 8.19 10.28 46.00
C LEU A 543 6.81 10.08 45.37
N ALA A 544 5.79 10.76 45.89
CA ALA A 544 4.44 10.78 45.33
C ALA A 544 4.42 11.45 43.95
N ALA A 545 5.12 12.57 43.79
CA ALA A 545 5.30 13.25 42.52
C ALA A 545 6.05 12.37 41.52
N VAL A 546 7.11 11.66 41.91
CA VAL A 546 7.82 10.72 41.02
C VAL A 546 6.96 9.53 40.64
N LEU A 547 6.21 8.94 41.58
CA LEU A 547 5.32 7.82 41.27
C LEU A 547 4.15 8.25 40.38
N ILE A 548 3.62 9.45 40.58
CA ILE A 548 2.69 10.09 39.64
C ILE A 548 3.43 10.28 38.33
N ILE A 549 4.55 11.00 38.23
CA ILE A 549 5.37 11.21 37.01
C ILE A 549 5.71 9.91 36.27
N ILE A 550 5.88 8.76 36.94
CA ILE A 550 6.08 7.45 36.30
C ILE A 550 4.75 6.88 35.80
N THR A 551 3.68 7.00 36.60
CA THR A 551 2.29 6.69 36.20
C THR A 551 1.78 7.65 35.10
N ASP A 552 2.38 8.84 35.03
CA ASP A 552 2.16 10.03 34.21
C ASP A 552 3.30 10.15 33.18
N HIS A 553 4.18 9.16 33.08
CA HIS A 553 4.88 8.88 31.84
C HIS A 553 3.89 8.25 30.84
N HIS A 554 2.76 7.75 31.36
CA HIS A 554 1.50 7.66 30.63
C HIS A 554 0.72 8.98 30.53
N ILE A 555 1.18 10.18 30.95
CA ILE A 555 0.70 11.52 30.48
C ILE A 555 1.32 11.90 29.13
N GLN A 556 1.63 10.87 28.38
CA GLN A 556 1.23 10.85 26.98
C GLN A 556 -0.24 10.42 26.80
N ALA A 557 -1.11 10.35 27.82
CA ALA A 557 -2.51 9.91 27.71
C ALA A 557 -3.50 11.02 27.36
N ALA A 558 -3.11 12.30 27.45
CA ALA A 558 -3.76 13.34 26.64
C ALA A 558 -3.26 13.31 25.16
N ILE A 559 -2.24 12.48 24.88
CA ILE A 559 -1.54 12.28 23.59
C ILE A 559 -1.58 10.78 23.24
N GLN A 560 -2.63 10.05 23.66
CA GLN A 560 -2.59 8.58 23.68
C GLN A 560 -2.54 7.93 22.29
N PRO A 561 -3.08 8.53 21.20
CA PRO A 561 -2.90 7.96 19.87
C PRO A 561 -1.48 8.13 19.29
N PRO A 562 -0.80 9.29 19.40
CA PRO A 562 0.54 9.46 18.81
C PRO A 562 1.64 8.59 19.42
N LEU A 563 1.69 8.42 20.75
CA LEU A 563 2.87 7.80 21.36
C LEU A 563 2.79 6.28 21.49
N GLN A 564 1.58 5.72 21.60
CA GLN A 564 1.40 4.28 21.40
C GLN A 564 1.66 3.90 19.94
N SER A 565 1.24 4.72 18.96
CA SER A 565 1.60 4.51 17.55
C SER A 565 3.08 4.79 17.22
N ILE A 566 3.83 5.51 18.06
CA ILE A 566 5.28 5.72 17.87
C ILE A 566 6.09 4.58 18.52
N LEU A 567 5.75 4.15 19.75
CA LEU A 567 6.52 3.12 20.47
C LEU A 567 6.13 1.69 20.07
N ILE A 568 4.85 1.41 19.84
CA ILE A 568 4.33 0.11 19.43
C ILE A 568 3.61 0.32 18.10
N ARG A 569 4.39 0.41 17.02
CA ARG A 569 3.83 0.46 15.67
C ARG A 569 3.22 -0.90 15.36
N ASP A 570 1.94 -0.91 15.01
CA ASP A 570 1.34 -2.08 14.39
C ASP A 570 1.78 -2.12 12.92
N ARG A 571 2.26 -3.29 12.49
CA ARG A 571 2.57 -3.59 11.10
C ARG A 571 1.48 -4.53 10.58
N SER A 572 0.88 -4.18 9.44
CA SER A 572 0.06 -5.13 8.70
C SER A 572 0.98 -6.20 8.12
N ILE A 573 0.72 -7.46 8.47
CA ILE A 573 1.39 -8.60 7.86
C ILE A 573 0.31 -9.45 7.18
N PRO A 574 0.51 -9.83 5.91
CA PRO A 574 -0.38 -10.80 5.29
C PRO A 574 0.04 -12.20 5.69
N ILE A 575 -0.96 -13.01 6.05
CA ILE A 575 -0.79 -14.40 6.43
C ILE A 575 -1.51 -15.33 5.46
N VAL A 576 -0.99 -16.54 5.35
CA VAL A 576 -1.63 -17.62 4.61
C VAL A 576 -2.80 -18.15 5.44
N THR A 577 -3.96 -18.28 4.80
CA THR A 577 -5.15 -18.89 5.39
C THR A 577 -5.50 -20.17 4.64
N CYS A 578 -6.36 -21.01 5.22
CA CYS A 578 -6.82 -22.23 4.56
C CYS A 578 -7.71 -21.93 3.33
N LYS A 579 -8.37 -20.77 3.29
CA LYS A 579 -9.30 -20.38 2.22
C LYS A 579 -8.53 -20.08 0.94
N GLY A 580 -8.86 -20.78 -0.15
CA GLY A 580 -8.13 -20.67 -1.42
C GLY A 580 -6.74 -21.29 -1.43
N HIS A 581 -6.29 -21.92 -0.35
CA HIS A 581 -4.99 -22.58 -0.34
C HIS A 581 -4.99 -23.81 -1.26
N PRO A 582 -4.04 -23.96 -2.20
CA PRO A 582 -4.02 -25.09 -3.13
C PRO A 582 -3.99 -26.46 -2.42
N GLY A 583 -3.22 -26.59 -1.33
CA GLY A 583 -3.20 -27.80 -0.51
C GLY A 583 -4.53 -28.17 0.15
N ALA A 584 -5.41 -27.20 0.44
CA ALA A 584 -6.73 -27.46 1.05
C ALA A 584 -7.73 -28.07 0.05
N GLN A 585 -7.44 -27.98 -1.25
CA GLN A 585 -8.22 -28.56 -2.35
C GLN A 585 -8.07 -30.08 -2.46
N SER A 586 -6.99 -30.63 -1.90
CA SER A 586 -6.63 -32.04 -2.12
C SER A 586 -7.51 -33.03 -1.37
N ASP A 587 -7.78 -34.16 -2.04
CA ASP A 587 -8.55 -35.26 -1.47
C ASP A 587 -7.88 -35.87 -0.22
N PHE A 588 -6.56 -35.72 -0.09
CA PHE A 588 -5.79 -36.10 1.10
C PHE A 588 -6.23 -35.30 2.34
N TRP A 589 -6.30 -33.97 2.24
CA TRP A 589 -6.78 -33.11 3.33
C TRP A 589 -8.31 -33.17 3.50
N ARG A 590 -9.05 -33.61 2.48
CA ARG A 590 -10.50 -33.82 2.54
C ARG A 590 -10.92 -34.95 3.49
N ARG A 591 -10.00 -35.89 3.77
CA ARG A 591 -10.26 -37.08 4.62
C ARG A 591 -10.15 -36.78 6.13
N ASP A 592 -9.44 -35.71 6.51
CA ASP A 592 -9.20 -35.31 7.90
C ASP A 592 -9.92 -34.00 8.27
N GLY A 593 -11.23 -34.06 8.53
CA GLY A 593 -11.94 -33.04 9.34
C GLY A 593 -11.84 -31.56 8.91
N VAL A 594 -11.38 -31.26 7.69
CA VAL A 594 -11.13 -29.88 7.24
C VAL A 594 -12.46 -29.09 7.17
N PRO A 595 -12.52 -27.89 7.78
CA PRO A 595 -13.69 -27.02 7.76
C PRO A 595 -14.19 -26.75 6.34
N LYS A 596 -15.51 -26.66 6.16
CA LYS A 596 -16.13 -26.41 4.83
C LYS A 596 -15.61 -25.14 4.17
N GLU A 597 -15.34 -24.10 4.96
CA GLU A 597 -14.80 -22.81 4.49
C GLU A 597 -13.42 -22.90 3.81
N CYS A 598 -12.63 -23.93 4.13
CA CYS A 598 -11.32 -24.15 3.52
C CYS A 598 -11.41 -24.91 2.17
N ARG A 599 -12.62 -25.37 1.78
CA ARG A 599 -12.83 -26.13 0.53
C ARG A 599 -13.14 -25.24 -0.67
N ASP A 600 -13.43 -23.97 -0.44
CA ASP A 600 -13.75 -23.02 -1.50
C ASP A 600 -12.47 -22.38 -2.06
N TRP A 601 -12.35 -22.32 -3.38
CA TRP A 601 -11.34 -21.47 -4.04
C TRP A 601 -11.59 -20.01 -3.62
N GLY A 602 -10.67 -19.45 -2.84
CA GLY A 602 -10.67 -18.03 -2.53
C GLY A 602 -10.49 -17.22 -3.82
N ARG A 603 -11.22 -16.10 -3.95
CA ARG A 603 -11.11 -15.20 -5.11
C ARG A 603 -9.71 -14.58 -5.28
N ASP A 604 -8.89 -14.65 -4.23
CA ASP A 604 -7.58 -13.99 -4.15
C ASP A 604 -6.41 -14.94 -4.48
N THR A 605 -6.68 -16.21 -4.80
CA THR A 605 -5.65 -17.17 -5.27
C THR A 605 -5.80 -17.41 -6.76
N TRP A 606 -4.71 -17.25 -7.51
CA TRP A 606 -4.69 -17.50 -8.94
C TRP A 606 -3.44 -18.28 -9.37
N LEU A 607 -3.57 -19.02 -10.48
CA LEU A 607 -2.49 -19.82 -11.08
C LEU A 607 -1.56 -18.90 -11.86
N VAL A 608 -0.32 -18.77 -11.41
CA VAL A 608 0.72 -17.97 -12.06
C VAL A 608 1.21 -18.63 -13.35
N GLY A 609 1.41 -19.95 -13.28
CA GLY A 609 1.94 -20.74 -14.37
C GLY A 609 2.34 -22.13 -13.88
N ARG A 610 3.03 -22.88 -14.73
CA ARG A 610 3.47 -24.24 -14.43
C ARG A 610 4.98 -24.36 -14.53
N ASP A 611 5.57 -25.05 -13.58
CA ASP A 611 7.01 -25.36 -13.51
C ASP A 611 7.26 -26.78 -14.00
N PRO A 612 8.36 -27.04 -14.70
CA PRO A 612 8.72 -28.41 -15.11
C PRO A 612 9.33 -29.21 -13.95
N ASP A 613 8.95 -30.49 -13.84
CA ASP A 613 9.59 -31.45 -12.93
C ASP A 613 10.78 -32.15 -13.65
N PRO A 614 11.83 -32.66 -12.95
CA PRO A 614 12.97 -33.31 -13.60
C PRO A 614 12.59 -34.45 -14.55
N THR A 615 11.53 -35.20 -14.23
CA THR A 615 10.99 -36.26 -15.09
C THR A 615 10.55 -35.70 -16.43
N ASN A 616 9.77 -34.61 -16.44
CA ASN A 616 9.23 -34.04 -17.67
C ASN A 616 10.32 -33.43 -18.54
N LEU A 617 11.29 -32.74 -17.92
CA LEU A 617 12.45 -32.20 -18.63
C LEU A 617 13.25 -33.25 -19.39
N ALA A 618 13.25 -34.49 -18.89
CA ALA A 618 13.99 -35.57 -19.51
C ALA A 618 13.20 -36.36 -20.56
N PHE A 619 11.87 -36.16 -20.63
CA PHE A 619 11.04 -36.76 -21.68
C PHE A 619 10.62 -35.76 -22.76
N THR A 620 11.17 -34.54 -22.75
CA THR A 620 10.86 -33.50 -23.75
C THR A 620 11.44 -33.87 -25.12
N PRO A 621 10.63 -33.89 -26.19
CA PRO A 621 11.08 -34.22 -27.54
C PRO A 621 12.10 -33.22 -28.08
N ARG A 622 13.17 -33.76 -28.66
CA ARG A 622 14.30 -32.99 -29.22
C ARG A 622 13.88 -32.05 -30.33
N ASN A 623 13.03 -32.53 -31.24
CA ASN A 623 12.62 -31.78 -32.44
C ASN A 623 11.97 -30.43 -32.08
N LEU A 624 11.09 -30.40 -31.08
CA LEU A 624 10.37 -29.19 -30.69
C LEU A 624 11.27 -28.16 -30.00
N VAL A 625 12.20 -28.63 -29.17
CA VAL A 625 13.18 -27.75 -28.53
C VAL A 625 14.11 -27.16 -29.58
N VAL A 626 14.60 -27.98 -30.51
CA VAL A 626 15.48 -27.54 -31.61
C VAL A 626 14.77 -26.57 -32.55
N GLU A 627 13.53 -26.85 -32.97
CA GLU A 627 12.73 -25.99 -33.84
C GLU A 627 12.47 -24.63 -33.19
N ARG A 628 11.99 -24.60 -31.94
CA ARG A 628 11.75 -23.35 -31.21
C ARG A 628 13.02 -22.55 -30.96
N THR A 629 14.14 -23.23 -30.73
CA THR A 629 15.47 -22.58 -30.64
C THR A 629 15.85 -21.97 -31.98
N GLN A 630 15.67 -22.70 -33.08
CA GLN A 630 15.97 -22.26 -34.44
C GLN A 630 15.18 -21.00 -34.84
N GLU A 631 13.88 -20.96 -34.56
CA GLU A 631 13.04 -19.79 -34.84
C GLU A 631 13.52 -18.53 -34.09
N LYS A 632 13.95 -18.69 -32.84
CA LYS A 632 14.42 -17.57 -32.02
C LYS A 632 15.79 -17.06 -32.45
N ILE A 633 16.75 -17.94 -32.75
CA ILE A 633 18.09 -17.51 -33.19
C ILE A 633 18.07 -16.79 -34.55
N ILE A 634 17.06 -17.05 -35.38
CA ILE A 634 16.84 -16.35 -36.65
C ILE A 634 16.28 -14.94 -36.43
N SER A 635 15.32 -14.79 -35.52
CA SER A 635 14.57 -13.54 -35.35
C SER A 635 15.18 -12.55 -34.34
N THR A 636 16.04 -13.02 -33.43
CA THR A 636 16.59 -12.26 -32.31
C THR A 636 17.53 -11.12 -32.71
N SER A 637 17.38 -9.98 -32.03
CA SER A 637 18.31 -8.85 -31.98
C SER A 637 18.91 -8.69 -30.58
N ASP A 638 20.04 -7.99 -30.47
CA ASP A 638 20.71 -7.77 -29.18
C ASP A 638 19.89 -6.89 -28.22
N GLY A 639 19.08 -5.97 -28.78
CA GLY A 639 18.19 -5.09 -28.03
C GLY A 639 16.81 -5.67 -27.72
N ASP A 640 16.51 -6.89 -28.17
CA ASP A 640 15.19 -7.50 -27.92
C ASP A 640 15.08 -7.93 -26.45
N THR A 641 13.96 -7.57 -25.81
CA THR A 641 13.67 -7.97 -24.43
C THR A 641 13.24 -9.43 -24.36
N GLN A 642 13.84 -10.17 -23.42
CA GLN A 642 13.60 -11.58 -23.18
C GLN A 642 12.82 -11.77 -21.89
N MET A 643 11.54 -12.14 -22.02
CA MET A 643 10.60 -12.25 -20.90
C MET A 643 11.08 -13.20 -19.79
N TYR A 644 11.74 -14.30 -20.14
CA TYR A 644 12.20 -15.33 -19.20
C TYR A 644 13.66 -15.12 -18.73
N MET A 645 14.27 -13.98 -19.04
CA MET A 645 15.66 -13.66 -18.66
C MET A 645 15.72 -13.03 -17.28
N TRP A 646 16.48 -13.66 -16.39
CA TRP A 646 16.73 -13.20 -15.03
C TRP A 646 18.21 -12.86 -14.83
N SER A 647 18.49 -11.98 -13.88
CA SER A 647 19.84 -11.54 -13.50
C SER A 647 20.21 -12.09 -12.12
N ASP A 648 21.44 -12.60 -11.98
CA ASP A 648 22.03 -12.88 -10.64
C ASP A 648 22.64 -11.62 -10.00
N SER A 649 22.83 -10.53 -10.78
CA SER A 649 23.32 -9.25 -10.25
C SER A 649 22.20 -8.53 -9.51
N PRO A 650 22.40 -8.09 -8.25
CA PRO A 650 21.43 -7.25 -7.56
C PRO A 650 21.18 -6.00 -8.41
N TYR A 651 19.92 -5.58 -8.49
CA TYR A 651 19.47 -4.35 -9.18
C TYR A 651 20.10 -3.06 -8.61
N TRP A 652 20.98 -3.14 -7.62
CA TRP A 652 21.45 -2.04 -6.78
C TRP A 652 22.98 -1.96 -6.77
N SER A 653 23.52 -0.85 -7.28
CA SER A 653 24.72 -0.23 -6.72
C SER A 653 24.25 0.76 -5.65
N ASP A 654 24.72 0.61 -4.41
CA ASP A 654 24.43 1.51 -3.28
C ASP A 654 25.00 2.94 -3.46
N ASP A 655 25.52 3.28 -4.64
CA ASP A 655 26.28 4.51 -4.90
C ASP A 655 25.49 5.63 -5.63
N ASP A 656 24.24 5.40 -6.07
CA ASP A 656 23.44 6.42 -6.76
C ASP A 656 22.23 6.86 -5.92
N ASP A 657 22.38 7.99 -5.23
CA ASP A 657 21.35 8.75 -4.48
C ASP A 657 20.24 9.35 -5.39
N ASP A 658 19.96 8.76 -6.55
CA ASP A 658 18.92 9.22 -7.47
C ASP A 658 17.69 8.30 -7.41
N ASP A 659 16.69 8.73 -6.63
CA ASP A 659 15.42 8.05 -6.35
C ASP A 659 14.48 7.95 -7.58
N SER A 660 15.02 8.16 -8.80
CA SER A 660 14.26 8.28 -10.06
C SER A 660 14.31 7.05 -11.00
N LEU A 661 15.02 5.97 -10.65
CA LEU A 661 15.05 4.73 -11.46
C LEU A 661 14.83 3.51 -10.56
N ARG A 662 13.55 3.26 -10.23
CA ARG A 662 13.10 2.16 -9.36
C ARG A 662 12.26 1.13 -10.11
N GLU A 663 12.32 1.13 -11.43
CA GLU A 663 11.80 0.07 -12.30
C GLU A 663 12.97 -0.80 -12.75
N PRO A 664 12.80 -2.12 -12.92
CA PRO A 664 13.82 -2.93 -13.56
C PRO A 664 14.05 -2.35 -14.95
N ASP A 665 15.16 -1.64 -15.17
CA ASP A 665 15.50 -1.06 -16.46
C ASP A 665 15.23 -2.13 -17.53
N GLU A 666 14.38 -1.81 -18.52
CA GLU A 666 14.02 -2.72 -19.63
C GLU A 666 15.28 -3.34 -20.29
N ASN A 667 16.40 -2.63 -20.16
CA ASN A 667 17.74 -3.06 -20.56
C ASN A 667 18.19 -4.39 -19.90
N THR A 668 17.86 -4.66 -18.64
CA THR A 668 18.31 -5.88 -17.91
C THR A 668 17.75 -7.20 -18.45
N MET A 669 16.73 -7.12 -19.31
CA MET A 669 16.12 -8.26 -20.00
C MET A 669 16.62 -8.42 -21.44
N SER A 670 17.59 -7.60 -21.89
CA SER A 670 18.17 -7.66 -23.23
C SER A 670 19.58 -8.23 -23.22
N PHE A 671 20.00 -8.88 -24.32
CA PHE A 671 21.37 -9.38 -24.44
C PHE A 671 22.42 -8.26 -24.50
N ALA A 672 22.03 -7.08 -25.02
CA ALA A 672 22.88 -5.89 -25.11
C ALA A 672 23.38 -5.41 -23.74
N TRP A 673 22.60 -5.58 -22.68
CA TRP A 673 23.00 -5.20 -21.33
C TRP A 673 24.10 -6.08 -20.73
N TYR A 674 24.08 -7.37 -21.06
CA TYR A 674 25.09 -8.32 -20.60
C TYR A 674 26.35 -8.29 -21.47
N ASN A 675 26.25 -7.77 -22.70
CA ASN A 675 27.38 -7.63 -23.62
C ASN A 675 27.37 -6.27 -24.36
N PRO A 676 27.66 -5.15 -23.67
CA PRO A 676 27.69 -3.84 -24.32
C PRO A 676 28.80 -3.75 -25.37
N GLU A 677 28.56 -3.04 -26.48
CA GLU A 677 29.51 -2.92 -27.60
C GLU A 677 30.88 -2.30 -27.21
N ASN A 678 30.94 -1.51 -26.13
CA ASN A 678 32.16 -0.83 -25.63
C ASN A 678 32.71 -1.42 -24.31
N TYR A 679 32.41 -2.69 -24.03
CA TYR A 679 32.65 -3.30 -22.72
C TYR A 679 34.00 -4.05 -22.63
N ASP A 680 34.88 -3.62 -21.72
CA ASP A 680 36.03 -4.41 -21.30
C ASP A 680 35.63 -5.27 -20.06
N PRO A 681 35.53 -6.61 -20.20
CA PRO A 681 35.17 -7.49 -19.10
C PRO A 681 36.16 -7.47 -17.93
N ALA A 682 37.38 -6.94 -18.11
CA ALA A 682 38.35 -6.77 -17.03
C ALA A 682 38.02 -5.64 -16.06
N VAL A 683 37.18 -4.66 -16.45
CA VAL A 683 36.92 -3.44 -15.68
C VAL A 683 35.63 -3.51 -14.85
N VAL A 684 34.55 -4.08 -15.40
CA VAL A 684 33.21 -4.02 -14.78
C VAL A 684 32.75 -5.37 -14.21
N GLY A 685 33.44 -6.48 -14.54
CA GLY A 685 33.10 -7.81 -14.06
C GLY A 685 31.91 -8.44 -14.81
N LYS A 686 32.09 -9.69 -15.28
CA LYS A 686 31.11 -10.42 -16.09
C LYS A 686 29.72 -10.45 -15.44
N ARG A 687 28.72 -9.91 -16.14
CA ARG A 687 27.30 -9.97 -15.75
C ARG A 687 26.72 -11.32 -16.17
N ASN A 688 26.13 -12.05 -15.22
CA ASN A 688 25.52 -13.35 -15.49
C ASN A 688 24.00 -13.24 -15.55
N PHE A 689 23.42 -13.96 -16.51
CA PHE A 689 21.98 -14.13 -16.64
C PHE A 689 21.62 -15.62 -16.64
N PHE A 690 20.38 -15.91 -16.30
CA PHE A 690 19.83 -17.26 -16.35
C PHE A 690 18.41 -17.22 -16.91
N VAL A 691 17.91 -18.37 -17.32
CA VAL A 691 16.52 -18.55 -17.74
C VAL A 691 15.74 -19.30 -16.68
N SER A 692 14.47 -18.95 -16.52
CA SER A 692 13.52 -19.62 -15.65
C SER A 692 12.28 -20.04 -16.45
N SER A 693 11.53 -21.01 -15.93
CA SER A 693 10.19 -21.37 -16.44
C SER A 693 9.17 -20.23 -16.30
N PHE A 694 9.47 -19.20 -15.49
CA PHE A 694 8.60 -18.06 -15.25
C PHE A 694 9.19 -16.73 -15.78
N PRO A 695 8.33 -15.81 -16.25
CA PRO A 695 8.73 -14.45 -16.60
C PRO A 695 9.43 -13.72 -15.46
N ASN A 696 10.42 -12.89 -15.80
CA ASN A 696 11.05 -11.99 -14.83
C ASN A 696 10.00 -11.04 -14.22
N GLY A 697 10.12 -10.77 -12.92
CA GLY A 697 9.14 -10.00 -12.14
C GLY A 697 7.98 -10.83 -11.57
N THR A 698 7.92 -12.14 -11.85
CA THR A 698 6.88 -13.02 -11.28
C THR A 698 7.01 -13.11 -9.76
N SER A 699 5.92 -12.84 -9.04
CA SER A 699 5.85 -12.89 -7.57
C SER A 699 4.72 -13.78 -7.06
N THR A 700 5.03 -14.65 -6.10
CA THR A 700 4.07 -15.63 -5.52
C THR A 700 3.31 -15.09 -4.30
N GLY A 701 3.46 -13.80 -3.99
CA GLY A 701 2.76 -13.14 -2.90
C GLY A 701 3.16 -13.73 -1.53
N VAL A 702 2.20 -14.23 -0.74
CA VAL A 702 2.50 -14.86 0.56
C VAL A 702 3.03 -16.28 0.46
N TYR A 703 2.84 -16.95 -0.68
CA TYR A 703 3.34 -18.30 -0.92
C TYR A 703 4.82 -18.29 -1.26
N ARG A 704 5.48 -19.40 -0.95
CA ARG A 704 6.90 -19.62 -1.24
C ARG A 704 7.05 -20.86 -2.08
N TYR A 705 7.44 -20.66 -3.33
CA TYR A 705 7.72 -21.73 -4.27
C TYR A 705 9.13 -21.59 -4.81
N HIS A 706 9.73 -22.72 -5.18
CA HIS A 706 10.91 -22.73 -6.01
C HIS A 706 10.52 -22.94 -7.48
N ALA A 707 11.31 -22.44 -8.41
CA ALA A 707 11.15 -22.68 -9.85
C ALA A 707 12.46 -23.17 -10.47
N ALA A 708 12.34 -23.90 -11.58
CA ALA A 708 13.48 -24.39 -12.33
C ALA A 708 14.24 -23.22 -12.97
N ARG A 709 15.57 -23.24 -12.87
CA ARG A 709 16.46 -22.30 -13.57
C ARG A 709 17.59 -23.01 -14.27
N MET A 710 18.03 -22.43 -15.39
CA MET A 710 19.19 -22.90 -16.14
C MET A 710 20.08 -21.73 -16.55
N ASP A 711 21.39 -21.88 -16.38
CA ASP A 711 22.41 -20.96 -16.88
C ASP A 711 23.40 -21.70 -17.77
N SER A 712 23.83 -21.07 -18.86
CA SER A 712 24.79 -21.65 -19.80
C SER A 712 25.83 -20.61 -20.19
N ASP A 713 27.10 -21.03 -20.21
CA ASP A 713 28.22 -20.17 -20.57
C ASP A 713 29.20 -20.91 -21.47
N ALA A 714 29.46 -20.38 -22.66
CA ALA A 714 30.41 -20.90 -23.64
C ALA A 714 31.67 -20.04 -23.71
N THR A 715 32.81 -20.71 -23.82
CA THR A 715 34.12 -20.09 -24.01
C THR A 715 34.79 -20.68 -25.24
N CYS A 716 35.12 -19.84 -26.22
CA CYS A 716 35.71 -20.27 -27.49
C CYS A 716 37.17 -19.83 -27.60
N THR A 717 38.04 -20.76 -28.00
CA THR A 717 39.48 -20.55 -28.19
C THR A 717 39.92 -20.96 -29.59
N LYS A 718 40.81 -20.19 -30.21
CA LYS A 718 41.41 -20.51 -31.51
C LYS A 718 42.50 -21.56 -31.33
N VAL A 719 42.37 -22.67 -32.05
CA VAL A 719 43.27 -23.84 -32.02
C VAL A 719 43.78 -24.14 -33.43
N LYS A 720 44.90 -24.87 -33.53
CA LYS A 720 45.54 -25.15 -34.83
C LYS A 720 44.99 -26.40 -35.53
N THR A 721 44.43 -27.33 -34.77
CA THR A 721 44.07 -28.67 -35.26
C THR A 721 42.61 -28.98 -34.93
N PHE A 722 41.84 -29.32 -35.96
CA PHE A 722 40.50 -29.89 -35.82
C PHE A 722 40.62 -31.40 -35.51
N PRO A 723 39.76 -31.96 -34.64
CA PRO A 723 39.80 -33.38 -34.30
C PRO A 723 39.56 -34.26 -35.55
N ALA A 724 40.31 -35.36 -35.65
CA ALA A 724 40.13 -36.32 -36.75
C ALA A 724 38.79 -37.07 -36.63
N ASP A 725 38.45 -37.49 -35.42
CA ASP A 725 37.18 -38.12 -35.08
C ASP A 725 36.45 -37.27 -34.03
N CYS A 726 35.15 -37.04 -34.22
CA CYS A 726 34.32 -36.36 -33.24
C CYS A 726 34.09 -37.30 -32.05
N LYS A 727 34.45 -36.88 -30.84
CA LYS A 727 34.38 -37.78 -29.66
C LYS A 727 32.95 -37.90 -29.14
N GLY A 728 32.52 -39.10 -28.80
CA GLY A 728 31.20 -39.37 -28.22
C GLY A 728 30.65 -40.74 -28.61
N GLU A 729 29.55 -41.16 -28.01
CA GLU A 729 28.81 -42.36 -28.45
C GLU A 729 28.04 -42.07 -29.74
N MET A 730 27.32 -40.95 -29.78
CA MET A 730 26.56 -40.45 -30.94
C MET A 730 26.78 -38.95 -31.13
N PRO A 731 28.01 -38.53 -31.48
CA PRO A 731 28.35 -37.12 -31.66
C PRO A 731 27.65 -36.54 -32.89
N PHE A 732 27.45 -35.23 -32.90
CA PHE A 732 26.85 -34.55 -34.05
C PHE A 732 27.95 -33.94 -34.93
N SER A 733 27.91 -34.22 -36.23
CA SER A 733 28.86 -33.68 -37.21
C SER A 733 28.14 -33.17 -38.45
N ALA A 734 28.55 -32.01 -38.95
CA ALA A 734 28.05 -31.45 -40.20
C ALA A 734 29.21 -30.81 -40.98
N SER A 735 29.19 -30.95 -42.31
CA SER A 735 30.25 -30.42 -43.17
C SER A 735 29.69 -29.84 -44.46
N PHE A 736 30.28 -28.75 -44.93
CA PHE A 736 30.06 -28.19 -46.26
C PHE A 736 31.38 -28.22 -47.02
N SER A 737 31.43 -28.96 -48.13
CA SER A 737 32.65 -29.14 -48.93
C SER A 737 32.52 -28.55 -50.34
N HIS A 738 33.39 -27.59 -50.65
CA HIS A 738 33.51 -26.92 -51.94
C HIS A 738 35.00 -26.70 -52.28
N PRO A 739 35.43 -26.68 -53.56
CA PRO A 739 36.84 -26.45 -53.92
C PRO A 739 37.48 -25.19 -53.30
N GLU A 740 36.68 -24.15 -53.10
CA GLU A 740 37.13 -22.86 -52.55
C GLU A 740 36.74 -22.64 -51.07
N LEU A 741 35.88 -23.48 -50.48
CA LEU A 741 35.41 -23.33 -49.10
C LEU A 741 35.08 -24.68 -48.49
N ASN A 742 35.66 -24.96 -47.32
CA ASN A 742 35.29 -26.11 -46.51
C ASN A 742 35.01 -25.68 -45.07
N ILE A 743 33.85 -26.10 -44.55
CA ILE A 743 33.38 -25.79 -43.20
C ILE A 743 33.03 -27.11 -42.52
N ASP A 744 33.61 -27.36 -41.35
CA ASP A 744 33.36 -28.57 -40.58
C ASP A 744 32.95 -28.22 -39.15
N VAL A 745 31.90 -28.87 -38.68
CA VAL A 745 31.34 -28.74 -37.33
C VAL A 745 31.33 -30.09 -36.66
N CYS A 746 31.77 -30.15 -35.41
CA CYS A 746 31.73 -31.35 -34.58
C CYS A 746 31.31 -30.97 -33.16
N ALA A 747 30.17 -31.49 -32.70
CA ALA A 747 29.73 -31.43 -31.30
C ALA A 747 30.03 -32.78 -30.65
N GLU A 748 30.89 -32.76 -29.63
CA GLU A 748 31.24 -33.96 -28.89
C GLU A 748 30.10 -34.40 -27.96
N GLY A 749 30.01 -35.69 -27.67
CA GLY A 749 29.03 -36.27 -26.75
C GLY A 749 27.99 -37.12 -27.45
N ASP A 750 26.79 -37.13 -26.89
CA ASP A 750 25.67 -37.93 -27.38
C ASP A 750 24.47 -37.00 -27.63
N SER A 751 23.98 -37.04 -28.87
CA SER A 751 22.89 -36.21 -29.37
C SER A 751 21.49 -36.81 -29.12
N GLU A 752 21.42 -38.02 -28.55
CA GLU A 752 20.17 -38.76 -28.31
C GLU A 752 19.87 -38.99 -26.82
N THR A 753 20.81 -38.67 -25.92
CA THR A 753 20.62 -38.83 -24.47
C THR A 753 20.49 -37.51 -23.71
N VAL A 754 19.73 -37.56 -22.61
CA VAL A 754 19.55 -36.43 -21.70
C VAL A 754 20.74 -36.38 -20.74
N PRO A 755 21.48 -35.26 -20.65
CA PRO A 755 22.67 -35.17 -19.80
C PRO A 755 22.35 -34.94 -18.31
N TRP A 756 21.07 -34.69 -17.98
CA TRP A 756 20.63 -34.34 -16.64
C TRP A 756 20.10 -35.55 -15.86
N ALA A 757 20.51 -35.71 -14.61
CA ALA A 757 19.94 -36.70 -13.71
C ALA A 757 18.54 -36.29 -13.22
N MET A 758 17.67 -37.26 -12.94
CA MET A 758 16.28 -37.05 -12.51
C MET A 758 16.14 -36.61 -11.04
N ASN A 759 16.75 -35.50 -10.67
CA ASN A 759 16.64 -34.91 -9.33
C ASN A 759 16.69 -33.37 -9.39
N ARG A 760 16.26 -32.71 -8.32
CA ARG A 760 16.20 -31.23 -8.22
C ARG A 760 17.46 -30.60 -7.61
N HIS A 761 18.54 -31.37 -7.41
CA HIS A 761 19.81 -30.81 -6.96
C HIS A 761 20.47 -30.03 -8.09
N LYS A 762 21.38 -29.12 -7.72
CA LYS A 762 22.21 -28.44 -8.71
C LYS A 762 23.06 -29.46 -9.48
N GLN A 763 23.06 -29.32 -10.80
CA GLN A 763 23.85 -30.16 -11.70
C GLN A 763 24.55 -29.27 -12.72
N ASP A 764 25.80 -29.63 -13.03
CA ASP A 764 26.64 -28.94 -14.00
C ASP A 764 27.04 -29.94 -15.09
N VAL A 765 26.79 -29.59 -16.34
CA VAL A 765 27.13 -30.37 -17.54
C VAL A 765 28.16 -29.60 -18.35
N LYS A 766 29.12 -30.33 -18.92
CA LYS A 766 30.16 -29.78 -19.78
C LYS A 766 30.04 -30.36 -21.17
N GLU A 767 30.03 -29.51 -22.18
CA GLU A 767 29.96 -29.91 -23.58
C GLU A 767 31.06 -29.19 -24.38
N THR A 768 31.48 -29.79 -25.50
CA THR A 768 32.53 -29.23 -26.36
C THR A 768 32.08 -29.24 -27.82
N LEU A 769 32.28 -28.11 -28.50
CA LEU A 769 31.97 -27.92 -29.93
C LEU A 769 33.21 -27.42 -30.67
N TRP A 770 33.44 -27.96 -31.86
CA TRP A 770 34.49 -27.58 -32.78
C TRP A 770 33.90 -27.00 -34.06
N LEU A 771 34.51 -25.92 -34.55
CA LEU A 771 34.19 -25.28 -35.83
C LEU A 771 35.49 -25.02 -36.58
N ARG A 772 35.62 -25.56 -37.80
CA ARG A 772 36.73 -25.29 -38.71
C ARG A 772 36.21 -24.61 -39.97
N MET A 773 36.89 -23.55 -40.38
CA MET A 773 36.66 -22.91 -41.66
C MET A 773 37.99 -22.82 -42.41
N THR A 774 38.00 -23.35 -43.63
CA THR A 774 39.11 -23.21 -44.58
C THR A 774 38.58 -22.62 -45.88
N SER A 775 39.06 -21.44 -46.24
CA SER A 775 38.64 -20.69 -47.42
C SER A 775 39.84 -20.38 -48.31
N ASN A 776 39.69 -20.66 -49.60
CA ASN A 776 40.61 -20.24 -50.67
C ASN A 776 39.91 -19.30 -51.66
N VAL A 777 38.78 -18.69 -51.25
CA VAL A 777 38.01 -17.75 -52.07
C VAL A 777 38.89 -16.54 -52.40
N TYR A 778 39.40 -16.50 -53.64
CA TYR A 778 40.41 -15.54 -54.13
C TYR A 778 40.02 -14.07 -53.98
N LEU A 779 38.72 -13.77 -53.88
CA LEU A 779 38.19 -12.40 -53.82
C LEU A 779 38.16 -11.80 -52.41
N MET A 780 38.37 -12.58 -51.34
CA MET A 780 38.06 -12.13 -49.97
C MET A 780 39.23 -12.15 -48.96
N ASN A 781 40.38 -12.79 -49.24
CA ASN A 781 41.53 -12.88 -48.32
C ASN A 781 41.13 -13.25 -46.87
N LEU A 782 40.34 -14.30 -46.71
CA LEU A 782 39.84 -14.75 -45.40
C LEU A 782 40.86 -15.65 -44.68
N ASP A 783 41.07 -15.43 -43.40
CA ASP A 783 41.94 -16.26 -42.57
C ASP A 783 41.28 -17.61 -42.24
N ASN A 784 42.02 -18.70 -42.44
CA ASN A 784 41.62 -20.02 -41.99
C ASN A 784 41.71 -20.11 -40.48
N TYR A 785 40.69 -20.65 -39.83
CA TYR A 785 40.67 -20.79 -38.38
C TYR A 785 40.01 -22.08 -37.94
N THR A 786 40.33 -22.51 -36.72
CA THR A 786 39.62 -23.57 -36.01
C THR A 786 39.33 -23.08 -34.60
N LEU A 787 38.07 -23.23 -34.18
CA LEU A 787 37.59 -22.88 -32.85
C LEU A 787 37.29 -24.16 -32.07
N ARG A 788 37.71 -24.15 -30.81
CA ARG A 788 37.25 -25.07 -29.76
C ARG A 788 36.43 -24.27 -28.76
N CYS A 789 35.16 -24.60 -28.61
CA CYS A 789 34.25 -23.99 -27.67
C CYS A 789 33.88 -24.99 -26.57
N ASP A 790 34.24 -24.69 -25.34
CA ASP A 790 33.84 -25.46 -24.16
C ASP A 790 32.71 -24.70 -23.45
N SER A 791 31.58 -25.38 -23.17
CA SER A 791 30.46 -24.83 -22.42
C SER A 791 30.32 -25.46 -21.04
N ILE A 792 29.79 -24.66 -20.11
CA ILE A 792 29.33 -25.12 -18.80
C ILE A 792 27.87 -24.69 -18.67
N SER A 793 26.98 -25.68 -18.59
CA SER A 793 25.56 -25.47 -18.36
C SER A 793 25.17 -25.98 -16.98
N ARG A 794 24.42 -25.18 -16.23
CA ARG A 794 23.94 -25.53 -14.90
C ARG A 794 22.42 -25.58 -14.89
N ARG A 795 21.88 -26.54 -14.14
CA ARG A 795 20.45 -26.65 -13.86
C ARG A 795 20.25 -26.77 -12.36
N GLY A 796 19.26 -26.05 -11.84
CA GLY A 796 18.79 -26.24 -10.48
C GLY A 796 17.50 -25.47 -10.24
N TRP A 797 17.20 -25.21 -8.98
CA TRP A 797 16.00 -24.49 -8.56
C TRP A 797 16.37 -23.30 -7.68
N PHE A 798 15.54 -22.27 -7.71
CA PHE A 798 15.68 -21.07 -6.87
C PHE A 798 14.33 -20.64 -6.33
N GLU A 799 14.32 -19.94 -5.20
CA GLU A 799 13.08 -19.41 -4.61
C GLU A 799 12.58 -18.22 -5.42
N LEU A 800 11.32 -18.28 -5.89
CA LEU A 800 10.70 -17.17 -6.61
C LEU A 800 10.51 -15.95 -5.68
N PRO A 801 10.49 -14.73 -6.24
CA PRO A 801 10.10 -13.52 -5.51
C PRO A 801 8.78 -13.70 -4.76
N ASN A 802 8.76 -13.34 -3.49
CA ASN A 802 7.62 -13.42 -2.61
C ASN A 802 7.71 -12.37 -1.51
N LEU A 803 6.66 -12.20 -0.72
CA LEU A 803 6.63 -11.16 0.30
C LEU A 803 7.65 -11.37 1.43
N ARG A 804 8.13 -12.61 1.63
CA ARG A 804 9.05 -12.96 2.70
C ARG A 804 10.52 -12.72 2.33
N ASN A 805 10.87 -12.82 1.06
CA ASN A 805 12.16 -12.41 0.53
C ASN A 805 12.13 -10.99 -0.08
N SER A 806 11.15 -10.17 0.31
CA SER A 806 11.01 -8.77 -0.14
C SER A 806 10.91 -8.63 -1.66
N HIS A 807 10.27 -9.58 -2.33
CA HIS A 807 10.14 -9.67 -3.78
C HIS A 807 11.48 -9.81 -4.52
N VAL A 808 12.48 -10.41 -3.88
CA VAL A 808 13.80 -10.67 -4.49
C VAL A 808 13.95 -12.15 -4.79
N ALA A 809 14.44 -12.49 -5.99
CA ALA A 809 14.75 -13.87 -6.34
C ALA A 809 15.83 -14.47 -5.42
N GLY A 810 15.64 -15.71 -4.98
CA GLY A 810 16.64 -16.44 -4.21
C GLY A 810 17.83 -16.91 -5.06
N PRO A 811 18.95 -17.29 -4.42
CA PRO A 811 20.08 -17.89 -5.13
C PRO A 811 19.75 -19.32 -5.63
N LEU A 812 20.59 -19.84 -6.53
CA LEU A 812 20.56 -21.25 -6.91
C LEU A 812 20.77 -22.15 -5.69
N LEU A 813 19.89 -23.13 -5.53
CA LEU A 813 20.04 -24.13 -4.49
C LEU A 813 21.04 -25.20 -4.90
N ASP A 814 22.08 -25.40 -4.10
CA ASP A 814 23.00 -26.53 -4.29
C ASP A 814 22.29 -27.88 -4.02
N VAL A 815 21.47 -27.93 -2.96
CA VAL A 815 20.77 -29.14 -2.53
C VAL A 815 19.28 -28.88 -2.36
N TRP A 816 18.44 -29.69 -3.00
CA TRP A 816 17.00 -29.64 -2.83
C TRP A 816 16.59 -29.93 -1.37
N PRO A 817 15.72 -29.12 -0.73
CA PRO A 817 15.35 -29.30 0.65
C PRO A 817 14.60 -30.63 0.90
N SER A 818 14.77 -31.20 2.10
CA SER A 818 14.01 -32.40 2.50
C SER A 818 12.51 -32.11 2.56
N GLN A 819 11.68 -33.14 2.33
CA GLN A 819 10.22 -33.02 2.36
C GLN A 819 9.69 -32.35 3.64
N LYS A 820 10.28 -32.67 4.80
CA LYS A 820 9.89 -32.09 6.09
C LYS A 820 10.06 -30.57 6.14
N ILE A 821 11.08 -30.03 5.46
CA ILE A 821 11.33 -28.58 5.36
C ILE A 821 10.37 -27.97 4.36
N LEU A 822 10.19 -28.61 3.19
CA LEU A 822 9.26 -28.15 2.16
C LEU A 822 7.85 -28.05 2.73
N ASP A 823 7.35 -29.09 3.41
CA ASP A 823 6.02 -29.09 4.00
C ASP A 823 5.86 -28.01 5.08
N ARG A 824 6.94 -27.62 5.77
CA ARG A 824 6.89 -26.65 6.89
C ARG A 824 6.98 -25.22 6.41
N ASP A 825 7.91 -24.93 5.50
CA ASP A 825 8.34 -23.56 5.20
C ASP A 825 8.01 -23.09 3.78
N PHE A 826 7.52 -24.00 2.92
CA PHE A 826 7.28 -23.77 1.50
C PHE A 826 5.95 -24.40 1.05
N ASN A 827 5.53 -24.06 -0.17
CA ASN A 827 4.33 -24.55 -0.81
C ASN A 827 4.62 -25.58 -1.92
N ASP A 828 5.89 -25.94 -2.12
CA ASP A 828 6.33 -26.91 -3.13
C ASP A 828 5.81 -28.33 -2.89
N GLY A 829 5.43 -28.68 -1.66
CA GLY A 829 4.96 -30.01 -1.27
C GLY A 829 3.48 -30.31 -1.59
N ILE A 830 2.78 -29.43 -2.32
CA ILE A 830 1.34 -29.55 -2.57
C ILE A 830 1.00 -30.59 -3.68
N ASP A 831 1.99 -31.14 -4.37
CA ASP A 831 1.82 -32.12 -5.45
C ASP A 831 1.38 -33.55 -5.02
N TYR A 832 1.00 -33.78 -3.75
CA TYR A 832 0.21 -34.97 -3.39
C TYR A 832 -1.20 -34.99 -4.03
N LEU A 833 -1.50 -33.98 -4.87
CA LEU A 833 -2.69 -33.84 -5.69
C LEU A 833 -2.66 -34.65 -7.00
N ALA A 834 -1.52 -35.20 -7.41
CA ALA A 834 -1.50 -36.28 -8.38
C ALA A 834 -1.63 -37.59 -7.61
N GLU A 835 -2.79 -38.25 -7.70
CA GLU A 835 -2.87 -39.65 -7.29
C GLU A 835 -1.73 -40.43 -7.98
N PRO A 836 -1.00 -41.31 -7.29
CA PRO A 836 -0.12 -42.29 -7.95
C PRO A 836 -0.92 -43.33 -8.78
N ASN A 837 -2.25 -43.18 -8.84
CA ASN A 837 -3.17 -44.01 -9.64
C ASN A 837 -3.48 -43.44 -11.02
N SER A 838 -2.94 -42.28 -11.38
CA SER A 838 -2.31 -42.25 -12.68
C SER A 838 -0.90 -42.83 -12.43
N THR A 839 -0.63 -44.09 -12.81
CA THR A 839 0.03 -44.24 -14.12
C THR A 839 -0.32 -43.00 -14.91
N ALA A 840 0.50 -41.95 -14.76
CA ALA A 840 0.52 -40.95 -15.77
C ALA A 840 0.39 -41.79 -17.04
N ASP A 841 -0.69 -41.56 -17.78
CA ASP A 841 -0.46 -41.10 -19.12
C ASP A 841 0.70 -40.09 -18.97
N VAL A 842 1.95 -40.62 -18.89
CA VAL A 842 3.07 -40.19 -19.70
C VAL A 842 2.31 -39.99 -20.96
N GLN A 843 1.89 -38.74 -21.17
CA GLN A 843 1.09 -38.42 -22.31
C GLN A 843 2.07 -38.80 -23.39
N TYR A 844 1.84 -40.01 -23.90
CA TYR A 844 2.36 -40.53 -25.11
C TYR A 844 2.06 -39.36 -25.99
N TRP A 845 3.09 -38.57 -26.31
CA TRP A 845 2.96 -37.41 -27.18
C TRP A 845 2.12 -37.94 -28.30
N PRO A 846 0.83 -37.54 -28.40
CA PRO A 846 -0.16 -38.41 -29.00
C PRO A 846 0.42 -38.83 -30.33
N ASP A 847 0.57 -40.15 -30.53
CA ASP A 847 0.79 -40.66 -31.87
C ASP A 847 -0.16 -39.86 -32.74
N ASN A 848 0.41 -39.21 -33.74
CA ASN A 848 -0.07 -38.12 -34.57
C ASN A 848 -1.42 -38.45 -35.27
N ASP A 849 -2.45 -38.82 -34.52
CA ASP A 849 -3.76 -39.22 -34.97
C ASP A 849 -4.61 -37.96 -35.05
N GLY A 850 -4.28 -37.13 -36.05
CA GLY A 850 -5.14 -36.03 -36.49
C GLY A 850 -4.44 -34.70 -36.75
N GLY A 851 -3.38 -34.68 -37.56
CA GLY A 851 -2.83 -33.44 -38.12
C GLY A 851 -1.35 -33.18 -37.84
N GLY A 852 -0.54 -34.23 -37.80
CA GLY A 852 0.88 -34.13 -37.53
C GLY A 852 1.62 -33.18 -38.47
N ILE A 853 2.39 -32.27 -37.89
CA ILE A 853 3.57 -31.72 -38.56
C ILE A 853 4.39 -32.94 -39.00
N LEU A 854 4.58 -33.09 -40.30
CA LEU A 854 5.45 -34.12 -40.87
C LEU A 854 6.86 -33.89 -40.33
N ASP A 855 7.26 -34.66 -39.32
CA ASP A 855 8.66 -34.75 -38.91
C ASP A 855 9.42 -35.55 -39.97
N ALA A 856 9.86 -34.83 -41.01
CA ALA A 856 10.56 -35.38 -42.16
C ALA A 856 11.85 -36.12 -41.78
N PHE A 857 12.35 -35.97 -40.55
CA PHE A 857 13.60 -36.56 -40.07
C PHE A 857 13.43 -37.58 -38.95
N SER A 858 12.19 -37.93 -38.55
CA SER A 858 11.90 -38.93 -37.50
C SER A 858 12.64 -38.66 -36.18
N THR A 859 12.75 -37.39 -35.79
CA THR A 859 13.45 -36.91 -34.59
C THR A 859 12.54 -36.71 -33.38
N GLY A 860 11.22 -36.85 -33.51
CA GLY A 860 10.23 -36.64 -32.46
C GLY A 860 10.22 -37.68 -31.34
N GLN A 861 10.87 -38.83 -31.53
CA GLN A 861 11.06 -39.86 -30.48
C GLN A 861 12.37 -39.68 -29.71
N LEU A 862 13.24 -38.77 -30.15
CA LEU A 862 14.56 -38.55 -29.54
C LEU A 862 14.45 -37.53 -28.40
N LEU A 863 15.23 -37.76 -27.36
CA LEU A 863 15.24 -36.91 -26.17
C LEU A 863 16.15 -35.70 -26.35
N THR A 864 15.84 -34.61 -25.65
CA THR A 864 16.59 -33.36 -25.77
C THR A 864 17.99 -33.49 -25.15
N PRO A 865 19.08 -33.30 -25.94
CA PRO A 865 20.44 -33.36 -25.42
C PRO A 865 20.81 -32.07 -24.68
N GLY A 866 22.09 -31.91 -24.32
CA GLY A 866 22.57 -30.73 -23.62
C GLY A 866 22.34 -29.41 -24.38
N PRO A 867 22.40 -28.25 -23.69
CA PRO A 867 22.10 -26.97 -24.31
C PRO A 867 23.03 -26.63 -25.48
N LEU A 868 24.33 -26.98 -25.41
CA LEU A 868 25.27 -26.73 -26.50
C LEU A 868 25.00 -27.64 -27.69
N MET A 869 24.77 -28.94 -27.44
CA MET A 869 24.39 -29.89 -28.49
C MET A 869 23.08 -29.46 -29.19
N THR A 870 22.08 -29.02 -28.41
CA THR A 870 20.81 -28.51 -28.92
C THR A 870 21.00 -27.25 -29.77
N ALA A 871 21.85 -26.32 -29.31
CA ALA A 871 22.23 -25.15 -30.10
C ALA A 871 22.93 -25.54 -31.42
N ALA A 872 23.82 -26.53 -31.39
CA ALA A 872 24.50 -27.04 -32.58
C ALA A 872 23.52 -27.65 -33.59
N LEU A 873 22.56 -28.45 -33.11
CA LEU A 873 21.48 -29.01 -33.93
C LEU A 873 20.59 -27.92 -34.53
N ALA A 874 20.26 -26.87 -33.77
CA ALA A 874 19.46 -25.75 -34.29
C ALA A 874 20.19 -24.93 -35.37
N MET A 875 21.51 -24.77 -35.24
CA MET A 875 22.31 -24.01 -36.20
C MET A 875 22.72 -24.83 -37.43
N PHE A 876 23.07 -26.10 -37.25
CA PHE A 876 23.74 -26.92 -38.27
C PHE A 876 23.05 -28.26 -38.58
N GLY A 877 22.02 -28.63 -37.83
CA GLY A 877 21.31 -29.90 -37.99
C GLY A 877 20.39 -29.95 -39.21
N ASN A 878 19.67 -31.06 -39.35
CA ASN A 878 18.93 -31.40 -40.58
C ASN A 878 17.85 -30.38 -40.99
N THR A 879 17.28 -29.63 -40.04
CA THR A 879 16.27 -28.60 -40.29
C THR A 879 16.87 -27.21 -40.53
N SER A 880 18.20 -27.07 -40.44
CA SER A 880 18.87 -25.78 -40.50
C SER A 880 19.17 -25.32 -41.94
N PHE A 881 19.48 -24.03 -42.07
CA PHE A 881 19.93 -23.47 -43.35
C PHE A 881 21.23 -24.12 -43.83
N PHE A 882 22.12 -24.52 -42.90
CA PHE A 882 23.42 -25.10 -43.21
C PHE A 882 23.27 -26.47 -43.85
N TYR A 883 22.38 -27.31 -43.32
CA TYR A 883 22.04 -28.58 -43.94
C TYR A 883 21.48 -28.37 -45.36
N THR A 884 20.54 -27.44 -45.51
CA THR A 884 19.96 -27.09 -46.82
C THR A 884 21.03 -26.65 -47.83
N ALA A 885 22.02 -25.86 -47.40
CA ALA A 885 23.13 -25.45 -48.24
C ALA A 885 24.08 -26.62 -48.56
N SER A 886 24.37 -27.50 -47.60
CA SER A 886 25.26 -28.65 -47.78
C SER A 886 24.71 -29.70 -48.76
N GLN A 887 23.39 -29.86 -48.82
CA GLN A 887 22.72 -30.84 -49.68
C GLN A 887 22.35 -30.28 -51.06
N ALA A 888 22.60 -28.99 -51.33
CA ALA A 888 22.21 -28.36 -52.57
C ALA A 888 23.03 -28.88 -53.77
N PRO A 889 22.38 -29.40 -54.84
CA PRO A 889 23.05 -29.76 -56.09
C PRO A 889 23.80 -28.57 -56.69
N GLU A 890 24.96 -28.83 -57.29
CA GLU A 890 25.87 -27.79 -57.82
C GLU A 890 25.18 -26.79 -58.75
N ASP A 891 24.32 -27.29 -59.65
CA ASP A 891 23.57 -26.48 -60.62
C ASP A 891 22.50 -25.56 -59.98
N SER A 892 22.02 -25.90 -58.78
CA SER A 892 20.95 -25.16 -58.08
C SER A 892 21.43 -24.40 -56.84
N ARG A 893 22.72 -24.45 -56.48
CA ARG A 893 23.26 -23.80 -55.27
C ARG A 893 22.90 -22.32 -55.18
N ASN A 894 23.00 -21.59 -56.28
CA ASN A 894 22.72 -20.16 -56.31
C ASN A 894 21.23 -19.87 -56.05
N GLU A 895 20.34 -20.69 -56.60
CA GLU A 895 18.88 -20.58 -56.36
C GLU A 895 18.53 -20.95 -54.92
N THR A 896 19.12 -22.02 -54.38
CA THR A 896 18.95 -22.41 -52.97
C THR A 896 19.43 -21.31 -52.02
N MET A 897 20.58 -20.71 -52.30
CA MET A 897 21.10 -19.59 -51.51
C MET A 897 20.18 -18.37 -51.58
N ARG A 898 19.61 -18.08 -52.75
CA ARG A 898 18.61 -17.02 -52.92
C ARG A 898 17.41 -17.26 -52.02
N GLN A 899 16.86 -18.48 -52.02
CA GLN A 899 15.71 -18.84 -51.17
C GLN A 899 16.02 -18.75 -49.67
N ILE A 900 17.22 -19.18 -49.24
CA ILE A 900 17.67 -19.03 -47.83
C ILE A 900 17.66 -17.57 -47.41
N CYS A 901 18.14 -16.68 -48.28
CA CYS A 901 18.18 -15.24 -48.05
C CYS A 901 16.79 -14.59 -48.11
N GLU A 902 15.94 -14.93 -49.09
CA GLU A 902 14.57 -14.41 -49.20
C GLU A 902 13.71 -14.78 -47.98
N GLN A 903 13.94 -15.98 -47.42
CA GLN A 903 13.25 -16.46 -46.23
C GLN A 903 13.94 -16.05 -44.92
N ALA A 904 15.01 -15.24 -44.99
CA ALA A 904 15.79 -14.75 -43.86
C ALA A 904 16.23 -15.86 -42.87
N ARG A 905 16.55 -17.07 -43.35
CA ARG A 905 16.79 -18.25 -42.50
C ARG A 905 18.17 -18.31 -41.81
N LEU A 906 18.97 -17.24 -41.91
CA LEU A 906 20.33 -17.21 -41.37
C LEU A 906 20.33 -16.78 -39.90
N PRO A 907 20.80 -17.64 -38.96
CA PRO A 907 20.85 -17.31 -37.53
C PRO A 907 21.75 -16.11 -37.24
N PHE A 908 21.34 -15.27 -36.29
CA PHE A 908 22.09 -14.14 -35.74
C PHE A 908 22.38 -12.97 -36.69
N VAL A 909 21.82 -12.95 -37.89
CA VAL A 909 21.98 -11.80 -38.82
C VAL A 909 21.50 -10.49 -38.19
N ARG A 910 20.32 -10.50 -37.56
CA ARG A 910 19.78 -9.32 -36.85
C ARG A 910 20.60 -8.96 -35.62
N LYS A 911 21.03 -9.96 -34.84
CA LYS A 911 21.83 -9.77 -33.63
C LYS A 911 23.14 -9.04 -33.89
N PHE A 912 23.88 -9.40 -34.94
CA PHE A 912 25.18 -8.80 -35.26
C PHE A 912 25.11 -7.64 -36.28
N GLN A 913 23.90 -7.20 -36.64
CA GLN A 913 23.68 -6.14 -37.63
C GLN A 913 24.35 -4.82 -37.25
N ARG A 914 24.44 -4.50 -35.96
CA ARG A 914 25.00 -3.24 -35.44
C ARG A 914 26.51 -3.30 -35.22
N SER A 915 27.02 -4.44 -34.76
CA SER A 915 28.44 -4.66 -34.47
C SER A 915 29.29 -4.92 -35.72
N THR A 916 28.66 -5.35 -36.82
CA THR A 916 29.32 -5.59 -38.09
C THR A 916 28.43 -5.04 -39.20
N GLU A 917 28.80 -3.91 -39.81
CA GLU A 917 28.11 -3.35 -41.00
C GLU A 917 27.94 -4.40 -42.12
N PHE A 918 28.72 -5.49 -42.07
CA PHE A 918 28.74 -6.60 -43.00
C PHE A 918 27.62 -7.64 -42.82
N MET A 919 27.26 -8.03 -41.57
CA MET A 919 26.22 -9.06 -41.34
C MET A 919 24.86 -8.59 -41.83
N GLY A 920 24.55 -7.30 -41.65
CA GLY A 920 23.32 -6.68 -42.14
C GLY A 920 23.17 -6.73 -43.66
N ARG A 921 24.27 -6.95 -44.41
CA ARG A 921 24.30 -6.97 -45.88
C ARG A 921 24.57 -8.33 -46.51
N ILE A 922 24.58 -9.41 -45.72
CA ILE A 922 24.89 -10.77 -46.23
C ILE A 922 23.94 -11.19 -47.36
N CYS A 923 22.68 -10.73 -47.31
CA CYS A 923 21.66 -11.03 -48.30
C CYS A 923 21.25 -9.82 -49.18
N ASP A 924 21.93 -8.67 -49.09
CA ASP A 924 21.51 -7.41 -49.76
C ASP A 924 21.56 -7.49 -51.30
N ASN A 925 22.39 -8.37 -51.86
CA ASN A 925 22.52 -8.53 -53.32
C ASN A 925 21.39 -9.35 -53.97
N VAL A 926 20.36 -9.76 -53.21
CA VAL A 926 19.26 -10.62 -53.67
C VAL A 926 18.16 -9.85 -54.42
N GLY A 927 18.06 -8.53 -54.20
CA GLY A 927 16.93 -7.72 -54.69
C GLY A 927 17.17 -6.87 -55.95
N ASP A 928 18.42 -6.75 -56.45
CA ASP A 928 18.70 -5.81 -57.54
C ASP A 928 18.66 -6.50 -58.91
N SER A 929 17.49 -6.51 -59.52
CA SER A 929 17.21 -7.07 -60.86
C SER A 929 18.06 -6.45 -61.99
N ASN A 930 18.77 -5.35 -61.73
CA ASN A 930 19.68 -4.71 -62.69
C ASN A 930 21.16 -5.06 -62.49
N SER A 931 21.51 -5.82 -61.44
CA SER A 931 22.86 -6.33 -61.27
C SER A 931 22.96 -7.73 -61.89
N ASN A 932 23.94 -7.93 -62.78
CA ASN A 932 24.39 -9.27 -63.19
C ASN A 932 25.09 -10.02 -62.02
N GLY A 933 24.72 -9.74 -60.77
CA GLY A 933 25.34 -10.26 -59.57
C GLY A 933 24.96 -11.72 -59.35
N ARG A 934 25.81 -12.64 -59.80
CA ARG A 934 25.71 -14.05 -59.39
C ARG A 934 25.93 -14.12 -57.87
N ILE A 935 24.91 -14.53 -57.13
CA ILE A 935 25.05 -14.90 -55.71
C ILE A 935 25.68 -16.27 -55.69
N TYR A 936 26.92 -16.34 -55.23
CA TYR A 936 27.67 -17.57 -55.06
C TYR A 936 27.49 -18.07 -53.63
N MET A 937 26.99 -19.29 -53.46
CA MET A 937 26.72 -19.88 -52.14
C MET A 937 27.97 -19.90 -51.26
N GLU A 938 29.11 -20.28 -51.81
CA GLU A 938 30.42 -20.30 -51.18
C GLU A 938 30.85 -18.92 -50.68
N ASN A 939 30.59 -17.86 -51.46
CA ASN A 939 30.91 -16.49 -51.05
C ASN A 939 30.03 -16.06 -49.88
N THR A 940 28.73 -16.34 -49.92
CA THR A 940 27.80 -15.94 -48.86
C THR A 940 28.04 -16.70 -47.56
N LEU A 941 28.31 -18.02 -47.65
CA LEU A 941 28.67 -18.84 -46.50
C LEU A 941 30.01 -18.42 -45.91
N ALA A 942 31.03 -18.15 -46.74
CA ALA A 942 32.33 -17.68 -46.26
C ALA A 942 32.19 -16.38 -45.46
N ARG A 943 31.39 -15.43 -45.95
CA ARG A 943 31.07 -14.17 -45.24
C ARG A 943 30.32 -14.37 -43.93
N TYR A 944 29.37 -15.30 -43.90
CA TYR A 944 28.63 -15.62 -42.68
C TYR A 944 29.56 -16.19 -41.60
N PHE A 945 30.41 -17.15 -41.95
CA PHE A 945 31.31 -17.81 -41.00
C PHE A 945 32.53 -16.94 -40.64
N GLU A 946 32.92 -15.96 -41.45
CA GLU A 946 33.96 -14.98 -41.09
C GLU A 946 33.67 -14.29 -39.75
N VAL A 947 32.40 -13.96 -39.49
CA VAL A 947 31.99 -13.25 -38.27
C VAL A 947 32.20 -14.09 -37.00
N PHE A 948 32.10 -15.40 -37.10
CA PHE A 948 32.42 -16.32 -36.01
C PHE A 948 33.93 -16.43 -35.76
N GLY A 949 34.76 -16.12 -36.77
CA GLY A 949 36.22 -16.06 -36.65
C GLY A 949 36.74 -14.84 -35.88
N ILE A 950 35.91 -13.81 -35.69
CA ILE A 950 36.24 -12.63 -34.87
C ILE A 950 36.16 -13.01 -33.38
N ASP A 951 37.10 -12.50 -32.58
CA ASP A 951 37.26 -12.91 -31.19
C ASP A 951 35.95 -12.73 -30.38
N ASN A 952 35.57 -13.79 -29.65
CA ASN A 952 34.40 -13.88 -28.78
C ASN A 952 33.01 -13.83 -29.45
N ASN A 953 32.88 -13.55 -30.75
CA ASN A 953 31.57 -13.49 -31.43
C ASN A 953 30.85 -14.84 -31.44
N PHE A 954 31.56 -15.92 -31.72
CA PHE A 954 30.94 -17.25 -31.72
C PHE A 954 30.52 -17.69 -30.32
N ALA A 955 31.30 -17.36 -29.28
CA ALA A 955 30.91 -17.60 -27.89
C ALA A 955 29.62 -16.82 -27.52
N ARG A 956 29.50 -15.56 -27.96
CA ARG A 956 28.27 -14.76 -27.78
C ARG A 956 27.07 -15.36 -28.51
N ALA A 957 27.26 -15.85 -29.73
CA ALA A 957 26.21 -16.53 -30.50
C ALA A 957 25.75 -17.82 -29.79
N LEU A 958 26.70 -18.64 -29.31
CA LEU A 958 26.41 -19.85 -28.56
C LEU A 958 25.71 -19.56 -27.24
N ASN A 959 26.10 -18.52 -26.49
CA ASN A 959 25.42 -18.13 -25.26
C ASN A 959 23.94 -17.77 -25.51
N THR A 960 23.65 -17.03 -26.59
CA THR A 960 22.27 -16.73 -26.99
C THR A 960 21.53 -17.99 -27.46
N ALA A 961 22.15 -18.86 -28.24
CA ALA A 961 21.54 -20.11 -28.69
C ALA A 961 21.19 -21.04 -27.53
N MET A 962 22.12 -21.24 -26.59
CA MET A 962 21.93 -22.07 -25.41
C MET A 962 20.88 -21.49 -24.45
N TYR A 963 20.80 -20.16 -24.35
CA TYR A 963 19.71 -19.50 -23.62
C TYR A 963 18.34 -19.90 -24.19
N PHE A 964 18.17 -19.81 -25.52
CA PHE A 964 16.91 -20.18 -26.17
C PHE A 964 16.64 -21.69 -26.12
N ALA A 965 17.67 -22.53 -26.17
CA ALA A 965 17.53 -23.96 -25.94
C ALA A 965 16.99 -24.26 -24.52
N ASN A 966 17.59 -23.63 -23.50
CA ASN A 966 17.12 -23.76 -22.13
C ASN A 966 15.69 -23.20 -21.96
N GLU A 967 15.38 -22.05 -22.57
CA GLU A 967 14.04 -21.43 -22.52
C GLU A 967 12.98 -22.36 -23.14
N ALA A 968 13.26 -22.88 -24.34
CA ALA A 968 12.36 -23.81 -25.03
C ALA A 968 12.14 -25.07 -24.19
N LEU A 969 13.20 -25.64 -23.62
CA LEU A 969 13.11 -26.82 -22.75
C LEU A 969 12.26 -26.54 -21.50
N LEU A 970 12.48 -25.43 -20.80
CA LEU A 970 11.74 -25.08 -19.58
C LEU A 970 10.27 -24.74 -19.84
N THR A 971 9.97 -24.05 -20.95
CA THR A 971 8.60 -23.59 -21.27
C THR A 971 7.73 -24.64 -21.95
N LEU A 972 8.33 -25.66 -22.60
CA LEU A 972 7.58 -26.78 -23.18
C LEU A 972 7.22 -27.87 -22.16
N SER A 973 7.96 -27.98 -21.05
CA SER A 973 7.90 -29.14 -20.15
C SER A 973 7.08 -28.92 -18.87
N THR A 974 6.12 -28.00 -18.90
CA THR A 974 5.48 -27.45 -17.68
C THR A 974 4.32 -28.29 -17.15
N GLU A 975 4.37 -28.70 -15.87
CA GLU A 975 3.28 -29.47 -15.25
C GLU A 975 2.89 -28.97 -13.85
N ARG A 976 3.87 -28.70 -12.97
CA ARG A 976 3.65 -28.36 -11.56
C ARG A 976 3.08 -26.95 -11.43
N ALA A 977 1.86 -26.83 -10.92
CA ALA A 977 1.18 -25.55 -10.79
C ALA A 977 1.79 -24.67 -9.67
N ILE A 978 2.15 -23.43 -10.02
CA ILE A 978 2.59 -22.40 -9.06
C ILE A 978 1.48 -21.36 -8.90
N TYR A 979 1.13 -21.06 -7.66
CA TYR A 979 0.04 -20.15 -7.31
C TYR A 979 0.57 -18.87 -6.66
N SER A 980 -0.21 -17.78 -6.79
CA SER A 980 0.02 -16.54 -6.07
C SER A 980 -1.22 -16.15 -5.27
N ASN A 981 -1.00 -15.56 -4.09
CA ASN A 981 -2.04 -15.04 -3.22
C ASN A 981 -1.51 -13.82 -2.45
N ALA A 982 -2.32 -12.78 -2.33
CA ALA A 982 -1.97 -11.56 -1.57
C ALA A 982 -1.94 -11.79 -0.05
N GLY A 983 -2.58 -12.85 0.44
CA GLY A 983 -2.72 -13.21 1.85
C GLY A 983 -3.76 -12.37 2.58
N HIS A 984 -4.15 -12.83 3.76
CA HIS A 984 -5.08 -12.11 4.63
C HIS A 984 -4.31 -11.18 5.56
N GLN A 985 -4.65 -9.89 5.57
CA GLN A 985 -3.95 -8.88 6.35
C GLN A 985 -4.33 -8.95 7.83
N ILE A 986 -3.34 -9.01 8.72
CA ILE A 986 -3.55 -8.92 10.16
C ILE A 986 -2.57 -7.92 10.79
N LEU A 987 -3.01 -7.28 11.88
CA LEU A 987 -2.17 -6.34 12.62
C LEU A 987 -1.28 -7.08 13.61
N LYS A 988 0.03 -6.83 13.50
CA LYS A 988 1.05 -7.36 14.39
C LYS A 988 1.88 -6.23 15.01
N PRO A 989 2.07 -6.19 16.35
CA PRO A 989 2.99 -5.25 16.97
C PRO A 989 4.44 -5.45 16.48
N GLU A 990 5.08 -4.37 16.05
CA GLU A 990 6.44 -4.39 15.52
C GLU A 990 7.48 -4.65 16.63
N LYS A 991 8.41 -5.58 16.38
CA LYS A 991 9.49 -5.90 17.31
C LYS A 991 10.58 -4.81 17.25
N ARG A 992 10.52 -3.84 18.16
CA ARG A 992 11.60 -2.85 18.38
C ARG A 992 12.22 -3.04 19.76
N ILE A 993 13.54 -3.28 19.80
CA ILE A 993 14.26 -3.60 21.05
C ILE A 993 14.26 -2.41 22.01
N ALA A 994 14.52 -1.19 21.52
CA ALA A 994 14.62 -0.01 22.38
C ALA A 994 13.29 0.35 23.09
N PRO A 995 12.13 0.45 22.40
CA PRO A 995 10.83 0.62 23.05
C PRO A 995 10.47 -0.51 24.00
N LEU A 996 10.79 -1.76 23.65
CA LEU A 996 10.51 -2.93 24.48
C LEU A 996 11.24 -2.86 25.83
N ILE A 997 12.53 -2.53 25.82
CA ILE A 997 13.32 -2.37 27.06
C ILE A 997 12.77 -1.19 27.88
N PHE A 998 12.54 -0.05 27.23
CA PHE A 998 12.10 1.17 27.89
C PHE A 998 10.76 1.01 28.61
N ILE A 999 9.74 0.49 27.92
CA ILE A 999 8.41 0.27 28.50
C ILE A 999 8.47 -0.79 29.61
N SER A 1000 9.23 -1.88 29.42
CA SER A 1000 9.35 -2.92 30.44
C SER A 1000 9.99 -2.40 31.73
N VAL A 1001 11.01 -1.53 31.63
CA VAL A 1001 11.65 -0.92 32.79
C VAL A 1001 10.69 0.02 33.51
N LEU A 1002 9.91 0.83 32.78
CA LEU A 1002 8.94 1.75 33.37
C LEU A 1002 7.81 1.03 34.12
N ILE A 1003 7.19 0.02 33.48
CA ILE A 1003 6.15 -0.80 34.11
C ILE A 1003 6.74 -1.53 35.33
N GLY A 1004 7.97 -2.02 35.23
CA GLY A 1004 8.69 -2.63 36.35
C GLY A 1004 8.89 -1.67 37.53
N LEU A 1005 9.37 -0.45 37.27
CA LEU A 1005 9.57 0.58 38.30
C LEU A 1005 8.25 1.01 38.94
N GLN A 1006 7.18 1.15 38.15
CA GLN A 1006 5.84 1.47 38.66
C GLN A 1006 5.30 0.36 39.55
N ALA A 1007 5.39 -0.90 39.11
CA ALA A 1007 4.96 -2.05 39.89
C ALA A 1007 5.73 -2.14 41.23
N ILE A 1008 7.05 -1.93 41.20
CA ILE A 1008 7.88 -1.88 42.42
C ILE A 1008 7.43 -0.72 43.33
N GLY A 1009 7.21 0.48 42.77
CA GLY A 1009 6.74 1.64 43.51
C GLY A 1009 5.39 1.43 44.19
N LEU A 1010 4.44 0.77 43.50
CA LEU A 1010 3.12 0.42 44.05
C LEU A 1010 3.23 -0.64 45.15
N CYS A 1011 4.08 -1.65 44.96
CA CYS A 1011 4.36 -2.66 45.99
C CYS A 1011 4.96 -2.03 47.26
N LEU A 1012 5.93 -1.11 47.10
CA LEU A 1012 6.55 -0.38 48.21
C LEU A 1012 5.55 0.55 48.90
N LEU A 1013 4.71 1.26 48.15
CA LEU A 1013 3.65 2.10 48.69
C LEU A 1013 2.63 1.27 49.48
N MET A 1014 2.23 0.11 48.96
CA MET A 1014 1.31 -0.79 49.65
C MET A 1014 1.92 -1.35 50.93
N ALA A 1015 3.21 -1.74 50.91
CA ALA A 1015 3.95 -2.14 52.11
C ALA A 1015 4.03 -0.98 53.14
N PHE A 1016 4.21 0.26 52.68
CA PHE A 1016 4.25 1.45 53.54
C PHE A 1016 2.88 1.76 54.16
N ILE A 1017 1.79 1.73 53.40
CA ILE A 1017 0.41 1.92 53.89
C ILE A 1017 0.08 0.90 54.98
N ASN A 1018 0.61 -0.31 54.83
CA ASN A 1018 0.44 -1.41 55.77
C ASN A 1018 1.34 -1.29 57.01
N SER A 1019 2.46 -0.57 56.96
CA SER A 1019 3.43 -0.54 58.06
C SER A 1019 2.93 0.07 59.39
N ALA A 1020 1.84 0.86 59.39
CA ALA A 1020 1.30 1.50 60.58
C ALA A 1020 -0.24 1.50 60.59
N GLN A 1021 -0.82 1.47 61.80
CA GLN A 1021 -2.26 1.50 61.99
C GLN A 1021 -2.77 2.95 62.09
N THR A 1022 -3.88 3.27 61.42
CA THR A 1022 -4.38 4.66 61.32
C THR A 1022 -5.65 4.91 62.15
N TRP A 1023 -5.88 6.18 62.54
CA TRP A 1023 -6.99 6.61 63.41
C TRP A 1023 -8.30 7.00 62.67
N THR A 1024 -8.31 7.05 61.34
CA THR A 1024 -9.47 7.51 60.56
C THR A 1024 -10.42 6.37 60.20
N GLN A 1025 -11.70 6.50 60.56
CA GLN A 1025 -12.80 5.64 60.09
C GLN A 1025 -13.22 6.05 58.68
N ASP A 1026 -13.38 5.07 57.78
CA ASP A 1026 -14.27 5.22 56.64
C ASP A 1026 -15.70 5.29 57.19
N ARG A 1027 -16.35 6.47 57.16
CA ARG A 1027 -17.79 6.56 57.41
C ARG A 1027 -18.50 5.68 56.39
N ARG A 1028 -19.06 4.57 56.86
CA ARG A 1028 -20.13 3.86 56.15
C ARG A 1028 -21.37 4.74 56.25
N TYR A 1029 -21.86 5.28 55.14
CA TYR A 1029 -23.29 5.52 55.02
C TYR A 1029 -23.95 4.15 54.84
N GLY A 1030 -24.25 3.49 55.96
CA GLY A 1030 -25.26 2.44 56.02
C GLY A 1030 -26.55 3.07 56.55
N PRO A 1031 -27.73 2.65 56.09
CA PRO A 1031 -28.98 3.19 56.60
C PRO A 1031 -29.18 2.67 58.02
N ASP A 1032 -28.97 3.52 59.04
CA ASP A 1032 -29.37 3.21 60.40
C ASP A 1032 -30.90 3.21 60.47
N ARG A 1033 -31.48 2.01 60.28
CA ARG A 1033 -32.77 1.68 60.87
C ARG A 1033 -32.57 1.67 62.39
N GLY A 1034 -33.06 2.71 63.06
CA GLY A 1034 -33.27 2.65 64.50
C GLY A 1034 -34.20 1.49 64.87
N PRO A 1035 -34.00 0.82 66.02
CA PRO A 1035 -34.89 -0.23 66.47
C PRO A 1035 -36.23 0.41 66.88
N ALA A 1036 -37.31 -0.06 66.26
CA ALA A 1036 -38.67 0.24 66.66
C ALA A 1036 -38.91 -0.27 68.10
N PRO A 1037 -39.44 0.56 69.02
CA PRO A 1037 -40.00 0.09 70.28
C PRO A 1037 -41.35 -0.59 70.03
N GLY A 1038 -41.60 -1.65 70.80
CA GLY A 1038 -42.73 -2.55 70.62
C GLY A 1038 -44.11 -1.93 70.77
N MET A 1039 -45.04 -2.59 70.06
CA MET A 1039 -46.48 -2.55 70.20
C MET A 1039 -46.93 -2.69 71.66
N GLY A 1040 -47.83 -1.82 72.11
CA GLY A 1040 -48.58 -2.00 73.36
C GLY A 1040 -49.55 -0.85 73.68
N ARG A 1041 -50.85 -1.18 73.66
CA ARG A 1041 -52.00 -0.51 74.32
C ARG A 1041 -52.55 0.82 73.79
N ALA A 1042 -53.76 0.71 73.21
CA ALA A 1042 -55.06 1.22 73.67
C ALA A 1042 -55.28 2.71 74.04
N GLU A 1043 -56.51 3.15 73.74
CA GLU A 1043 -57.24 4.40 74.09
C GLU A 1043 -57.05 5.57 73.10
N THR A 1044 -57.99 5.81 72.17
CA THR A 1044 -59.31 6.50 72.22
C THR A 1044 -59.26 8.03 72.31
N GLU A 1045 -60.05 8.66 71.42
CA GLU A 1045 -60.50 10.07 71.38
C GLU A 1045 -59.46 11.11 70.90
N SER A 1046 -59.75 12.10 70.03
CA SER A 1046 -61.01 12.67 69.55
C SER A 1046 -60.87 13.40 68.20
N HIS A 1047 -61.98 13.43 67.47
CA HIS A 1047 -62.52 14.50 66.61
C HIS A 1047 -61.89 15.00 65.28
N ARG A 1048 -62.76 14.87 64.25
CA ARG A 1048 -63.14 15.82 63.17
C ARG A 1048 -62.20 15.94 61.97
N SER A 1049 -62.54 15.27 60.85
CA SER A 1049 -63.48 15.70 59.78
C SER A 1049 -62.89 16.74 58.83
N PHE A 1050 -62.58 16.35 57.60
CA PHE A 1050 -63.42 16.59 56.41
C PHE A 1050 -62.78 15.87 55.22
N GLY A 1051 -63.62 15.20 54.44
CA GLY A 1051 -63.22 14.35 53.34
C GLY A 1051 -63.13 15.08 51.98
N PRO A 1052 -63.54 14.43 50.88
CA PRO A 1052 -62.58 13.76 50.01
C PRO A 1052 -62.81 14.08 48.52
N TYR A 1053 -62.05 13.40 47.67
CA TYR A 1053 -62.48 12.68 46.45
C TYR A 1053 -61.93 13.11 45.09
N ARG A 1054 -61.24 12.11 44.49
CA ARG A 1054 -61.39 11.47 43.17
C ARG A 1054 -61.50 12.36 41.92
N GLY A 1055 -60.76 11.93 40.89
CA GLY A 1055 -61.31 11.94 39.53
C GLY A 1055 -60.35 11.58 38.41
N ARG A 1056 -60.13 10.26 38.23
CA ARG A 1056 -59.60 9.54 37.05
C ARG A 1056 -58.12 9.68 36.68
#